data_AF-A0A814KBM3-F1
#
_entry.id   AF-A0A814KBM3-F1
#
_cell.length_a   1.000
_cell.length_b   1.000
_cell.length_c   1.000
_cell.angle_alpha   90.00
_cell.angle_beta   90.00
_cell.angle_gamma   90.00
#
_symmetry.space_group_name_H-M   'P 1'
#
loop_
_entity.id
_entity.type
_entity.pdbx_description
1 polymer ?
#
loop_
_entity_poly.entity_id
_entity_poly.type
_entity_poly.pdbx_seq_one_letter_code
_entity_poly.pdbx_strand_id
1 'polypeptide(L)'
;MMAVSASLTHGSREINTRLFPDDLREEPKHALPPIEGYRKYALLPLSDAVSSLQRVIHMLPHYVRIALEHTTDQETAAIYLYTLEWRQRDHSLHVILNRTLRNVDRTKLIPWLSYLKLFLTALSKLPPVKGNVYRGVKGDLTKDYKIGKRYIWWAFSSCTATISQTFESISRSRTLFNIEQANGKSIKKYSSFSLEDEILLLPGFYFEVIEISNPSQGFYIIRIREFEPPEMLLEPAISELKVDVHDLLKQAYERYQHENDIPRLAIVLPDMHSSWNAENIWKNTFRLFFICECADDNVHLSPHPGYVLRHPEQFFAIHAQYLRLMHNIANHSPSLKQQHLDKIDSILDSLVGHNANTNLKDYMNDTALGNLYRVVRDSGHVRWVCIKHCPNINSTMNELEKLGINFDRRLGKVQVIGQFPDILELDSRAVTRLCQILTSDFYFYRLSFGCLRISRKDLMRVICAAKAKDLLLAYNVELSGEDKGVTVDLVQEILNKSPAKLGVWLNNVSPDEGRLLAQLLVENGRLTGLNILTTTITNECAQAFGESTLTDFSLLNCEVTDSCARILADAFHTNTTLTKVYVSGDMPDPVVNDIIRGVSKSMSIQEFGISINESMGSDGVNAIANLLKTNQCMKSLDLRSNKLNGGSTMIIAQGLKVNKMLTSFDLSDNMIGDEGAKVIGEALTVNATLIGLDMANNDLSVDGVEFISNSLKTNQALTHLYVADNDIEDDGVYVLSDSIRNLVSLDISGNNVTDEGVRVILKANTNVINLNLSRNRLGDVGAQYLAQFLKSNNTPLACLSVEKTMISVAGIAEIAKALKVNTTLTSLEISLDDPSDNLVTQIIGSLKANSSIIHLKLIISYSGRNQPSKTITERDIRN
;
A
#
# COMPACT_ATOMS: atom_id res chain seq x y z
N MET A 1 20.14 -62.73 14.56
CA MET A 1 21.23 -63.34 13.76
C MET A 1 20.71 -63.59 12.35
N MET A 2 21.40 -63.02 11.35
CA MET A 2 21.51 -63.42 9.93
C MET A 2 20.25 -63.62 9.04
N ALA A 3 20.04 -62.63 8.16
CA ALA A 3 20.09 -62.67 6.69
C ALA A 3 19.44 -63.82 5.85
N VAL A 4 18.50 -63.37 4.98
CA VAL A 4 18.36 -63.60 3.51
C VAL A 4 18.13 -65.02 2.95
N SER A 5 17.01 -65.22 2.24
CA SER A 5 16.98 -65.61 0.81
C SER A 5 15.56 -65.76 0.25
N ALA A 6 15.46 -65.48 -1.05
CA ALA A 6 14.25 -65.38 -1.88
C ALA A 6 13.94 -66.67 -2.66
N SER A 7 12.85 -66.60 -3.45
CA SER A 7 12.41 -67.46 -4.56
C SER A 7 11.33 -68.50 -4.19
N LEU A 8 10.07 -68.24 -4.56
CA LEU A 8 9.39 -68.50 -5.86
C LEU A 8 8.75 -69.90 -5.88
N THR A 9 7.43 -69.97 -6.07
CA THR A 9 6.81 -70.91 -7.02
C THR A 9 5.33 -70.55 -7.26
N HIS A 10 4.89 -70.88 -8.46
CA HIS A 10 3.72 -70.36 -9.17
C HIS A 10 2.36 -70.74 -8.56
N GLY A 11 1.44 -69.78 -8.63
CA GLY A 11 0.00 -70.00 -8.61
C GLY A 11 -0.64 -68.98 -9.55
N SER A 12 -1.03 -69.45 -10.74
CA SER A 12 -1.89 -68.78 -11.70
C SER A 12 -3.00 -67.97 -11.03
N ARG A 13 -2.99 -66.64 -11.21
CA ARG A 13 -4.18 -65.81 -10.97
C ARG A 13 -4.51 -65.09 -12.26
N GLU A 14 -5.64 -65.51 -12.81
CA GLU A 14 -6.36 -64.92 -13.94
C GLU A 14 -6.22 -63.39 -13.95
N ILE A 15 -5.86 -62.83 -15.11
CA ILE A 15 -6.02 -61.40 -15.37
C ILE A 15 -7.51 -61.13 -15.16
N ASN A 16 -7.80 -60.42 -14.07
CA ASN A 16 -9.14 -60.21 -13.54
C ASN A 16 -9.93 -59.38 -14.57
N THR A 17 -10.66 -60.05 -15.47
CA THR A 17 -11.65 -59.44 -16.36
C THR A 17 -12.85 -59.00 -15.52
N ARG A 18 -12.63 -57.99 -14.68
CA ARG A 18 -13.63 -57.43 -13.80
C ARG A 18 -14.60 -56.60 -14.63
N LEU A 19 -15.62 -57.27 -15.16
CA LEU A 19 -16.91 -56.61 -15.28
C LEU A 19 -17.27 -56.11 -13.86
N PHE A 20 -17.37 -54.79 -13.70
CA PHE A 20 -17.76 -54.18 -12.43
C PHE A 20 -19.17 -54.66 -12.04
N PRO A 21 -19.54 -54.65 -10.74
CA PRO A 21 -20.88 -55.06 -10.28
C PRO A 21 -21.96 -54.27 -11.03
N ASP A 22 -23.23 -54.72 -10.96
CA ASP A 22 -24.40 -54.02 -11.53
C ASP A 22 -24.71 -52.66 -10.83
N ASP A 23 -23.68 -51.97 -10.32
CA ASP A 23 -23.78 -50.79 -9.45
C ASP A 23 -24.36 -49.56 -10.15
N LEU A 24 -24.33 -49.53 -11.48
CA LEU A 24 -24.96 -48.48 -12.28
C LEU A 24 -26.50 -48.59 -12.35
N ARG A 25 -27.08 -49.76 -12.05
CA ARG A 25 -28.55 -49.87 -11.90
C ARG A 25 -29.06 -49.14 -10.67
N GLU A 26 -28.18 -48.92 -9.69
CA GLU A 26 -28.47 -48.24 -8.43
C GLU A 26 -28.29 -46.72 -8.52
N GLU A 27 -27.96 -46.17 -9.71
CA GLU A 27 -27.89 -44.72 -9.89
C GLU A 27 -29.28 -44.08 -9.69
N PRO A 28 -29.38 -43.05 -8.83
CA PRO A 28 -30.62 -42.31 -8.63
C PRO A 28 -31.15 -41.76 -9.95
N LYS A 29 -32.43 -42.03 -10.24
CA LYS A 29 -33.11 -41.54 -11.47
C LYS A 29 -33.51 -40.06 -11.39
N HIS A 30 -33.19 -39.39 -10.28
CA HIS A 30 -33.40 -37.96 -10.03
C HIS A 30 -32.13 -37.32 -9.47
N ALA A 31 -31.96 -36.01 -9.64
CA ALA A 31 -30.87 -35.27 -9.03
C ALA A 31 -30.94 -35.37 -7.50
N LEU A 32 -29.81 -35.65 -6.86
CA LEU A 32 -29.65 -35.58 -5.41
C LEU A 32 -29.03 -34.23 -5.04
N PRO A 33 -29.12 -33.81 -3.76
CA PRO A 33 -28.42 -32.61 -3.31
C PRO A 33 -26.90 -32.72 -3.57
N PRO A 34 -26.19 -31.60 -3.77
CA PRO A 34 -24.75 -31.59 -4.04
C PRO A 34 -23.92 -32.34 -2.99
N ILE A 35 -22.78 -32.88 -3.41
CA ILE A 35 -21.76 -33.42 -2.51
C ILE A 35 -20.89 -32.23 -2.07
N GLU A 36 -21.24 -31.66 -0.92
CA GLU A 36 -20.65 -30.44 -0.39
C GLU A 36 -20.30 -30.53 1.10
N GLY A 37 -19.58 -29.54 1.61
CA GLY A 37 -19.28 -29.40 3.03
C GLY A 37 -18.00 -30.11 3.47
N TYR A 38 -17.48 -31.03 2.67
CA TYR A 38 -16.17 -31.64 2.93
C TYR A 38 -15.04 -30.62 2.86
N ARG A 39 -15.19 -29.50 2.14
CA ARG A 39 -14.19 -28.42 2.12
C ARG A 39 -13.93 -27.79 3.48
N LYS A 40 -14.94 -27.70 4.33
CA LYS A 40 -14.88 -27.11 5.68
C LYS A 40 -14.03 -27.94 6.64
N TYR A 41 -13.78 -29.21 6.29
CA TYR A 41 -12.91 -30.08 7.07
C TYR A 41 -11.43 -29.78 6.76
N ALA A 42 -10.61 -29.83 7.80
CA ALA A 42 -9.16 -29.73 7.67
C ALA A 42 -8.61 -30.88 6.81
N LEU A 43 -7.53 -30.62 6.06
CA LEU A 43 -6.79 -31.67 5.37
C LEU A 43 -5.99 -32.46 6.42
N LEU A 44 -6.39 -33.70 6.68
CA LEU A 44 -5.81 -34.55 7.72
C LEU A 44 -4.93 -35.66 7.11
N PRO A 45 -3.93 -36.17 7.86
CA PRO A 45 -3.24 -37.42 7.50
C PRO A 45 -4.23 -38.58 7.31
N LEU A 46 -3.86 -39.59 6.52
CA LEU A 46 -4.80 -40.66 6.11
C LEU A 46 -5.41 -41.40 7.31
N SER A 47 -4.62 -41.68 8.36
CA SER A 47 -5.08 -42.35 9.59
C SER A 47 -6.22 -41.58 10.28
N ASP A 48 -6.13 -40.26 10.27
CA ASP A 48 -7.06 -39.37 10.96
C ASP A 48 -8.27 -39.09 10.06
N ALA A 49 -8.04 -38.93 8.76
CA ALA A 49 -9.08 -38.70 7.76
C ALA A 49 -10.11 -39.85 7.69
N VAL A 50 -9.68 -41.09 7.98
CA VAL A 50 -10.52 -42.29 7.99
C VAL A 50 -10.99 -42.70 9.40
N SER A 51 -10.62 -41.96 10.45
CA SER A 51 -10.93 -42.32 11.85
C SER A 51 -12.44 -42.51 12.09
N SER A 52 -13.26 -41.58 11.58
CA SER A 52 -14.72 -41.65 11.63
C SER A 52 -15.31 -42.86 10.88
N LEU A 53 -14.61 -43.37 9.87
CA LEU A 53 -15.04 -44.50 9.06
C LEU A 53 -14.76 -45.85 9.72
N GLN A 54 -13.88 -45.92 10.73
CA GLN A 54 -13.58 -47.17 11.45
C GLN A 54 -14.82 -47.76 12.15
N ARG A 55 -15.79 -46.92 12.52
CA ARG A 55 -17.08 -47.34 13.09
C ARG A 55 -18.02 -47.95 12.05
N VAL A 56 -17.80 -47.67 10.77
CA VAL A 56 -18.64 -48.12 9.63
C VAL A 56 -17.96 -49.27 8.88
N ILE A 57 -16.63 -49.34 8.90
CA ILE A 57 -15.82 -50.30 8.14
C ILE A 57 -14.80 -50.97 9.06
N HIS A 58 -15.17 -52.13 9.61
CA HIS A 58 -14.40 -52.79 10.68
C HIS A 58 -12.95 -53.17 10.32
N MET A 59 -12.67 -53.58 9.06
CA MET A 59 -11.30 -53.96 8.65
C MET A 59 -10.45 -52.78 8.14
N LEU A 60 -10.97 -51.55 8.19
CA LEU A 60 -10.31 -50.37 7.62
C LEU A 60 -8.89 -50.10 8.18
N PRO A 61 -8.62 -50.22 9.51
CA PRO A 61 -7.28 -49.95 10.03
C PRO A 61 -6.17 -50.84 9.42
N HIS A 62 -6.49 -52.10 9.11
CA HIS A 62 -5.55 -53.03 8.48
C HIS A 62 -5.14 -52.54 7.08
N TYR A 63 -6.10 -52.12 6.27
CA TYR A 63 -5.86 -51.67 4.90
C TYR A 63 -5.25 -50.27 4.84
N VAL A 64 -5.57 -49.39 5.79
CA VAL A 64 -4.90 -48.08 5.95
C VAL A 64 -3.41 -48.28 6.20
N ARG A 65 -3.04 -49.24 7.05
CA ARG A 65 -1.63 -49.57 7.28
C ARG A 65 -0.93 -50.04 6.00
N ILE A 66 -1.56 -50.91 5.21
CA ILE A 66 -1.02 -51.37 3.93
C ILE A 66 -0.80 -50.18 2.97
N ALA A 67 -1.74 -49.24 2.90
CA ALA A 67 -1.61 -48.06 2.06
C ALA A 67 -0.48 -47.12 2.51
N LEU A 68 -0.29 -46.95 3.82
CA LEU A 68 0.80 -46.14 4.39
C LEU A 68 2.18 -46.82 4.30
N GLU A 69 2.22 -48.16 4.25
CA GLU A 69 3.45 -48.91 3.96
C GLU A 69 3.87 -48.76 2.49
N HIS A 70 2.92 -48.50 1.58
CA HIS A 70 3.21 -48.29 0.15
C HIS A 70 3.84 -46.93 -0.15
N THR A 71 3.48 -45.88 0.59
CA THR A 71 3.97 -44.51 0.38
C THR A 71 3.88 -43.66 1.64
N THR A 72 4.85 -42.75 1.81
CA THR A 72 4.82 -41.75 2.88
C THR A 72 3.91 -40.56 2.56
N ASP A 73 3.54 -40.39 1.29
CA ASP A 73 2.65 -39.31 0.83
C ASP A 73 1.18 -39.64 1.13
N GLN A 74 0.54 -38.82 1.97
CA GLN A 74 -0.79 -39.11 2.51
C GLN A 74 -1.89 -39.09 1.44
N GLU A 75 -1.74 -38.22 0.44
CA GLU A 75 -2.68 -38.08 -0.67
C GLU A 75 -2.59 -39.27 -1.63
N THR A 76 -1.37 -39.70 -1.96
CA THR A 76 -1.13 -40.93 -2.73
C THR A 76 -1.63 -42.16 -1.98
N ALA A 77 -1.39 -42.25 -0.67
CA ALA A 77 -1.89 -43.34 0.15
C ALA A 77 -3.43 -43.39 0.15
N ALA A 78 -4.10 -42.24 0.11
CA ALA A 78 -5.56 -42.17 0.01
C ALA A 78 -6.09 -42.74 -1.32
N ILE A 79 -5.42 -42.43 -2.45
CA ILE A 79 -5.76 -42.99 -3.77
C ILE A 79 -5.49 -44.50 -3.82
N TYR A 80 -4.35 -44.91 -3.29
CA TYR A 80 -3.97 -46.32 -3.22
C TYR A 80 -4.97 -47.12 -2.36
N LEU A 81 -5.40 -46.57 -1.21
CA LEU A 81 -6.40 -47.19 -0.35
C LEU A 81 -7.77 -47.36 -1.04
N TYR A 82 -8.20 -46.37 -1.82
CA TYR A 82 -9.46 -46.43 -2.58
C TYR A 82 -9.46 -47.60 -3.58
N THR A 83 -8.36 -47.79 -4.29
CA THR A 83 -8.21 -48.80 -5.34
C THR A 83 -7.83 -50.20 -4.80
N LEU A 84 -7.45 -50.31 -3.54
CA LEU A 84 -6.94 -51.55 -2.95
C LEU A 84 -7.97 -52.70 -3.02
N GLU A 85 -7.52 -53.91 -3.38
CA GLU A 85 -8.37 -55.11 -3.38
C GLU A 85 -8.52 -55.70 -1.98
N TRP A 86 -9.75 -55.75 -1.48
CA TRP A 86 -10.06 -56.29 -0.15
C TRP A 86 -10.49 -57.76 -0.25
N ARG A 87 -10.22 -58.55 0.80
CA ARG A 87 -10.58 -59.98 0.84
C ARG A 87 -12.08 -60.21 0.68
N GLN A 88 -12.90 -59.33 1.25
CA GLN A 88 -14.34 -59.29 1.03
C GLN A 88 -14.68 -58.05 0.22
N ARG A 89 -14.96 -58.23 -1.08
CA ARG A 89 -15.13 -57.14 -2.04
C ARG A 89 -16.28 -56.19 -1.66
N ASP A 90 -17.39 -56.71 -1.19
CA ASP A 90 -18.59 -55.91 -0.85
C ASP A 90 -18.39 -55.01 0.37
N HIS A 91 -17.31 -55.24 1.14
CA HIS A 91 -16.94 -54.44 2.31
C HIS A 91 -15.76 -53.50 2.02
N SER A 92 -15.33 -53.37 0.76
CA SER A 92 -14.21 -52.51 0.38
C SER A 92 -14.58 -51.02 0.43
N LEU A 93 -13.57 -50.18 0.66
CA LEU A 93 -13.75 -48.74 0.83
C LEU A 93 -14.48 -48.10 -0.37
N HIS A 94 -14.09 -48.42 -1.60
CA HIS A 94 -14.72 -47.85 -2.81
C HIS A 94 -16.17 -48.28 -2.99
N VAL A 95 -16.51 -49.53 -2.67
CA VAL A 95 -17.90 -50.03 -2.78
C VAL A 95 -18.81 -49.29 -1.80
N ILE A 96 -18.38 -49.17 -0.54
CA ILE A 96 -19.18 -48.52 0.50
C ILE A 96 -19.28 -47.01 0.24
N LEU A 97 -18.19 -46.36 -0.19
CA LEU A 97 -18.20 -44.94 -0.54
C LEU A 97 -19.18 -44.67 -1.70
N ASN A 98 -19.06 -45.40 -2.81
CA ASN A 98 -19.93 -45.18 -3.97
C ASN A 98 -21.40 -45.49 -3.67
N ARG A 99 -21.69 -46.49 -2.82
CA ARG A 99 -23.06 -46.73 -2.32
C ARG A 99 -23.55 -45.55 -1.47
N THR A 100 -22.69 -44.95 -0.68
CA THR A 100 -23.04 -43.79 0.16
C THR A 100 -23.29 -42.54 -0.70
N LEU A 101 -22.50 -42.31 -1.75
CA LEU A 101 -22.68 -41.17 -2.66
C LEU A 101 -24.02 -41.24 -3.43
N ARG A 102 -24.51 -42.45 -3.71
CA ARG A 102 -25.84 -42.69 -4.31
C ARG A 102 -26.99 -42.60 -3.31
N ASN A 103 -26.72 -42.44 -2.01
CA ASN A 103 -27.79 -42.41 -1.01
C ASN A 103 -28.51 -41.06 -1.01
N VAL A 104 -29.85 -41.10 -1.02
CA VAL A 104 -30.70 -39.90 -0.94
C VAL A 104 -30.48 -39.16 0.38
N ASP A 105 -30.21 -39.89 1.47
CA ASP A 105 -29.87 -39.31 2.77
C ASP A 105 -28.40 -38.88 2.80
N ARG A 106 -28.18 -37.59 2.57
CA ARG A 106 -26.86 -36.96 2.57
C ARG A 106 -26.18 -36.93 3.93
N THR A 107 -26.90 -37.12 5.03
CA THR A 107 -26.28 -37.17 6.37
C THR A 107 -25.33 -38.37 6.50
N LYS A 108 -25.54 -39.43 5.71
CA LYS A 108 -24.65 -40.60 5.65
C LYS A 108 -23.29 -40.31 5.04
N LEU A 109 -23.12 -39.19 4.32
CA LEU A 109 -21.83 -38.73 3.83
C LEU A 109 -20.99 -38.03 4.91
N ILE A 110 -21.59 -37.60 6.03
CA ILE A 110 -20.89 -36.87 7.10
C ILE A 110 -19.62 -37.61 7.58
N PRO A 111 -19.65 -38.92 7.87
CA PRO A 111 -18.44 -39.67 8.28
C PRO A 111 -17.34 -39.72 7.21
N TRP A 112 -17.69 -39.50 5.94
CA TRP A 112 -16.79 -39.56 4.79
C TRP A 112 -16.14 -38.21 4.46
N LEU A 113 -16.64 -37.09 4.99
CA LEU A 113 -16.21 -35.75 4.57
C LEU A 113 -14.70 -35.52 4.78
N SER A 114 -14.12 -35.99 5.88
CA SER A 114 -12.66 -35.90 6.11
C SER A 114 -11.84 -36.71 5.10
N TYR A 115 -12.30 -37.93 4.75
CA TYR A 115 -11.64 -38.75 3.74
C TYR A 115 -11.84 -38.18 2.32
N LEU A 116 -13.05 -37.72 1.99
CA LEU A 116 -13.37 -37.05 0.73
C LEU A 116 -12.53 -35.79 0.52
N LYS A 117 -12.29 -35.00 1.59
CA LYS A 117 -11.38 -33.85 1.56
C LYS A 117 -9.97 -34.27 1.12
N LEU A 118 -9.40 -35.29 1.74
CA LEU A 118 -8.06 -35.79 1.40
C LEU A 118 -8.02 -36.37 -0.02
N PHE A 119 -8.99 -37.23 -0.35
CA PHE A 119 -9.05 -37.95 -1.61
C PHE A 119 -9.30 -37.04 -2.81
N LEU A 120 -10.25 -36.10 -2.73
CA LEU A 120 -10.52 -35.15 -3.81
C LEU A 120 -9.39 -34.13 -3.98
N THR A 121 -8.72 -33.74 -2.89
CA THR A 121 -7.50 -32.89 -2.96
C THR A 121 -6.34 -33.62 -3.64
N ALA A 122 -6.20 -34.93 -3.42
CA ALA A 122 -5.23 -35.74 -4.12
C ALA A 122 -5.53 -35.82 -5.62
N LEU A 123 -6.78 -36.14 -5.98
CA LEU A 123 -7.22 -36.26 -7.37
C LEU A 123 -7.14 -34.94 -8.15
N SER A 124 -7.38 -33.80 -7.50
CA SER A 124 -7.35 -32.50 -8.17
C SER A 124 -5.95 -32.04 -8.56
N LYS A 125 -4.90 -32.59 -7.93
CA LYS A 125 -3.50 -32.38 -8.34
C LYS A 125 -3.11 -33.22 -9.55
N LEU A 126 -3.91 -34.21 -9.93
CA LEU A 126 -3.65 -35.05 -11.09
C LEU A 126 -4.12 -34.37 -12.38
N PRO A 127 -3.36 -34.53 -13.48
CA PRO A 127 -3.74 -33.97 -14.76
C PRO A 127 -5.06 -34.61 -15.26
N PRO A 128 -5.98 -33.82 -15.83
CA PRO A 128 -7.18 -34.36 -16.44
C PRO A 128 -6.84 -35.16 -17.69
N VAL A 129 -7.52 -36.29 -17.88
CA VAL A 129 -7.53 -37.07 -19.10
C VAL A 129 -8.84 -36.75 -19.81
N LYS A 130 -8.73 -36.07 -20.95
CA LYS A 130 -9.86 -35.74 -21.82
C LYS A 130 -9.90 -36.69 -23.00
N GLY A 131 -11.08 -37.19 -23.33
CA GLY A 131 -11.27 -38.02 -24.50
C GLY A 131 -12.37 -39.05 -24.29
N ASN A 132 -12.40 -40.06 -25.16
CA ASN A 132 -13.33 -41.16 -25.03
C ASN A 132 -12.76 -42.18 -24.04
N VAL A 133 -13.53 -42.52 -23.01
CA VAL A 133 -13.18 -43.56 -22.04
C VAL A 133 -14.28 -44.62 -21.99
N TYR A 134 -13.90 -45.82 -21.57
CA TYR A 134 -14.76 -47.00 -21.61
C TYR A 134 -14.95 -47.59 -20.23
N ARG A 135 -16.19 -47.96 -19.90
CA ARG A 135 -16.55 -48.67 -18.67
C ARG A 135 -17.43 -49.89 -18.95
N GLY A 136 -16.96 -51.07 -18.56
CA GLY A 136 -17.68 -52.33 -18.76
C GLY A 136 -18.47 -52.79 -17.53
N VAL A 137 -19.72 -53.20 -17.73
CA VAL A 137 -20.66 -53.66 -16.67
C VAL A 137 -21.33 -54.98 -17.04
N LYS A 138 -21.60 -55.83 -16.04
CA LYS A 138 -22.34 -57.10 -16.24
C LYS A 138 -23.79 -56.82 -16.64
N GLY A 139 -24.37 -57.69 -17.46
CA GLY A 139 -25.79 -57.64 -17.82
C GLY A 139 -26.16 -56.65 -18.92
N ASP A 140 -27.41 -56.73 -19.38
CA ASP A 140 -28.03 -55.77 -20.28
C ASP A 140 -28.59 -54.59 -19.45
N LEU A 141 -28.14 -53.37 -19.76
CA LEU A 141 -28.60 -52.11 -19.17
C LEU A 141 -29.36 -51.22 -20.17
N THR A 142 -29.58 -51.69 -21.40
CA THR A 142 -30.19 -50.87 -22.46
C THR A 142 -31.62 -50.42 -22.14
N LYS A 143 -32.31 -51.12 -21.23
CA LYS A 143 -33.65 -50.76 -20.76
C LYS A 143 -33.66 -49.64 -19.72
N ASP A 144 -32.54 -49.44 -19.02
CA ASP A 144 -32.41 -48.43 -17.95
C ASP A 144 -32.03 -47.05 -18.49
N TYR A 145 -31.51 -46.99 -19.72
CA TYR A 145 -31.05 -45.79 -20.40
C TYR A 145 -31.87 -45.54 -21.67
N LYS A 146 -32.14 -44.27 -21.98
CA LYS A 146 -32.95 -43.85 -23.13
C LYS A 146 -32.21 -42.79 -23.93
N ILE A 147 -32.17 -42.95 -25.25
CA ILE A 147 -31.53 -42.00 -26.17
C ILE A 147 -32.12 -40.60 -25.97
N GLY A 148 -31.26 -39.58 -25.95
CA GLY A 148 -31.59 -38.17 -25.71
C GLY A 148 -31.93 -37.82 -24.25
N LYS A 149 -31.87 -38.77 -23.31
CA LYS A 149 -32.05 -38.50 -21.88
C LYS A 149 -30.70 -38.28 -21.19
N ARG A 150 -30.74 -37.40 -20.20
CA ARG A 150 -29.59 -37.06 -19.34
C ARG A 150 -29.69 -37.79 -18.02
N TYR A 151 -28.57 -38.29 -17.55
CA TYR A 151 -28.40 -38.99 -16.29
C TYR A 151 -27.23 -38.38 -15.52
N ILE A 152 -27.30 -38.38 -14.19
CA ILE A 152 -26.20 -37.92 -13.34
C ILE A 152 -25.49 -39.15 -12.80
N TRP A 153 -24.16 -39.20 -12.89
CA TRP A 153 -23.38 -40.25 -12.24
C TRP A 153 -22.92 -39.79 -10.86
N TRP A 154 -23.41 -40.44 -9.81
CA TRP A 154 -23.10 -40.07 -8.43
C TRP A 154 -21.91 -40.81 -7.83
N ALA A 155 -21.28 -41.73 -8.56
CA ALA A 155 -20.15 -42.52 -8.08
C ALA A 155 -18.84 -42.22 -8.80
N PHE A 156 -17.73 -42.39 -8.08
CA PHE A 156 -16.42 -42.47 -8.68
C PHE A 156 -16.33 -43.71 -9.56
N SER A 157 -16.05 -43.50 -10.85
CA SER A 157 -16.18 -44.55 -11.87
C SER A 157 -14.85 -44.87 -12.51
N SER A 158 -14.34 -46.08 -12.25
CA SER A 158 -13.10 -46.58 -12.87
C SER A 158 -13.36 -46.94 -14.34
N CYS A 159 -12.53 -46.39 -15.22
CA CYS A 159 -12.62 -46.45 -16.67
C CYS A 159 -11.23 -46.69 -17.28
N THR A 160 -11.21 -47.04 -18.57
CA THR A 160 -9.98 -47.19 -19.35
C THR A 160 -10.06 -46.42 -20.67
N ALA A 161 -8.91 -46.00 -21.20
CA ALA A 161 -8.83 -45.34 -22.50
C ALA A 161 -8.94 -46.31 -23.70
N THR A 162 -8.81 -47.63 -23.47
CA THR A 162 -8.82 -48.64 -24.55
C THR A 162 -9.74 -49.81 -24.22
N ILE A 163 -10.41 -50.36 -25.24
CA ILE A 163 -11.23 -51.56 -25.08
C ILE A 163 -10.30 -52.77 -25.16
N SER A 164 -10.28 -53.61 -24.11
CA SER A 164 -9.49 -54.83 -24.09
C SER A 164 -10.14 -55.92 -24.96
N GLN A 165 -9.35 -56.62 -25.80
CA GLN A 165 -9.80 -57.78 -26.61
C GLN A 165 -10.47 -58.88 -25.75
N THR A 166 -10.09 -58.99 -24.47
CA THR A 166 -10.66 -59.93 -23.51
C THR A 166 -12.10 -59.60 -23.11
N PHE A 167 -12.57 -58.35 -23.30
CA PHE A 167 -13.95 -57.95 -23.02
C PHE A 167 -14.92 -58.43 -24.12
N GLU A 168 -14.40 -58.54 -25.35
CA GLU A 168 -15.16 -58.97 -26.53
C GLU A 168 -15.41 -60.49 -26.52
N SER A 169 -14.49 -61.28 -25.94
CA SER A 169 -14.53 -62.75 -25.91
C SER A 169 -15.37 -63.39 -24.78
N ILE A 170 -16.04 -62.57 -23.95
CA ILE A 170 -16.85 -63.05 -22.81
C ILE A 170 -18.24 -63.52 -23.27
N SER A 171 -18.61 -64.76 -22.98
CA SER A 171 -19.89 -65.39 -23.41
C SER A 171 -21.14 -64.99 -22.61
N ARG A 172 -21.02 -64.10 -21.62
CA ARG A 172 -22.12 -63.66 -20.74
C ARG A 172 -22.64 -62.28 -21.15
N SER A 173 -23.92 -61.98 -20.89
CA SER A 173 -24.52 -60.67 -21.18
C SER A 173 -23.74 -59.53 -20.52
N ARG A 174 -23.36 -58.49 -21.27
CA ARG A 174 -22.61 -57.32 -20.76
C ARG A 174 -22.95 -56.03 -21.50
N THR A 175 -22.75 -54.90 -20.83
CA THR A 175 -22.91 -53.56 -21.39
C THR A 175 -21.58 -52.79 -21.30
N LEU A 176 -21.18 -52.14 -22.39
CA LEU A 176 -20.05 -51.22 -22.44
C LEU A 176 -20.56 -49.78 -22.57
N PHE A 177 -20.19 -48.93 -21.62
CA PHE A 177 -20.37 -47.49 -21.77
C PHE A 177 -19.20 -46.92 -22.55
N ASN A 178 -19.50 -46.30 -23.68
CA ASN A 178 -18.56 -45.45 -24.42
C ASN A 178 -18.85 -44.00 -24.03
N ILE A 179 -17.96 -43.41 -23.25
CA ILE A 179 -18.16 -42.13 -22.59
C ILE A 179 -17.33 -41.10 -23.34
N GLU A 180 -18.00 -40.26 -24.12
CA GLU A 180 -17.37 -39.23 -24.93
C GLU A 180 -17.07 -37.97 -24.12
N GLN A 181 -15.97 -37.32 -24.48
CA GLN A 181 -15.54 -36.05 -23.88
C GLN A 181 -15.40 -36.13 -22.35
N ALA A 182 -15.13 -37.34 -21.83
CA ALA A 182 -15.08 -37.56 -20.40
C ALA A 182 -13.91 -36.81 -19.78
N ASN A 183 -14.14 -36.19 -18.62
CA ASN A 183 -13.12 -35.50 -17.85
C ASN A 183 -12.70 -36.36 -16.65
N GLY A 184 -11.78 -37.29 -16.89
CA GLY A 184 -11.27 -38.19 -15.85
C GLY A 184 -9.94 -37.75 -15.27
N LYS A 185 -9.51 -38.38 -14.17
CA LYS A 185 -8.15 -38.25 -13.62
C LYS A 185 -7.40 -39.57 -13.83
N SER A 186 -6.20 -39.52 -14.43
CA SER A 186 -5.37 -40.73 -14.53
C SER A 186 -4.79 -41.08 -13.17
N ILE A 187 -5.15 -42.24 -12.64
CA ILE A 187 -4.66 -42.74 -11.34
C ILE A 187 -3.69 -43.91 -11.50
N LYS A 188 -3.31 -44.30 -12.72
CA LYS A 188 -2.39 -45.41 -13.03
C LYS A 188 -1.18 -45.51 -12.10
N LYS A 189 -0.50 -44.39 -11.86
CA LYS A 189 0.74 -44.35 -11.05
C LYS A 189 0.50 -44.50 -9.54
N TYR A 190 -0.74 -44.36 -9.10
CA TYR A 190 -1.13 -44.24 -7.70
C TYR A 190 -2.15 -45.32 -7.29
N SER A 191 -2.59 -46.14 -8.24
CA SER A 191 -3.50 -47.26 -8.02
C SER A 191 -2.77 -48.50 -7.54
N SER A 192 -3.48 -49.37 -6.81
CA SER A 192 -3.00 -50.71 -6.47
C SER A 192 -2.83 -51.63 -7.69
N PHE A 193 -3.37 -51.23 -8.85
CA PHE A 193 -3.25 -51.92 -10.14
C PHE A 193 -2.31 -51.16 -11.09
N SER A 194 -1.00 -51.26 -10.85
CA SER A 194 0.02 -50.49 -11.58
C SER A 194 0.15 -50.79 -13.09
N LEU A 195 -0.47 -51.88 -13.56
CA LEU A 195 -0.44 -52.31 -14.96
C LEU A 195 -1.64 -51.83 -15.78
N GLU A 196 -2.67 -51.26 -15.15
CA GLU A 196 -3.88 -50.80 -15.84
C GLU A 196 -3.79 -49.29 -16.13
N ASP A 197 -4.24 -48.85 -17.31
CA ASP A 197 -4.42 -47.43 -17.64
C ASP A 197 -5.69 -46.90 -16.95
N GLU A 198 -5.70 -46.91 -15.63
CA GLU A 198 -6.86 -46.61 -14.81
C GLU A 198 -7.15 -45.10 -14.79
N ILE A 199 -8.34 -44.75 -15.26
CA ILE A 199 -8.88 -43.40 -15.28
C ILE A 199 -10.10 -43.37 -14.38
N LEU A 200 -10.12 -42.45 -13.42
CA LEU A 200 -11.24 -42.30 -12.51
C LEU A 200 -12.08 -41.08 -12.92
N LEU A 201 -13.36 -41.31 -13.21
CA LEU A 201 -14.34 -40.23 -13.36
C LEU A 201 -14.86 -39.81 -11.98
N LEU A 202 -15.06 -38.50 -11.81
CA LEU A 202 -15.59 -37.91 -10.59
C LEU A 202 -17.12 -38.02 -10.55
N PRO A 203 -17.75 -38.05 -9.36
CA PRO A 203 -19.19 -38.03 -9.22
C PRO A 203 -19.78 -36.63 -9.49
N GLY A 204 -21.08 -36.55 -9.76
CA GLY A 204 -21.82 -35.29 -9.94
C GLY A 204 -21.84 -34.74 -11.36
N PHE A 205 -21.40 -35.50 -12.36
CA PHE A 205 -21.42 -35.10 -13.77
C PHE A 205 -22.67 -35.59 -14.52
N TYR A 206 -23.12 -34.80 -15.50
CA TYR A 206 -24.25 -35.15 -16.38
C TYR A 206 -23.75 -35.86 -17.62
N PHE A 207 -24.46 -36.91 -18.00
CA PHE A 207 -24.21 -37.68 -19.21
C PHE A 207 -25.48 -37.79 -20.03
N GLU A 208 -25.42 -37.40 -21.30
CA GLU A 208 -26.51 -37.57 -22.26
C GLU A 208 -26.31 -38.85 -23.05
N VAL A 209 -27.35 -39.69 -23.13
CA VAL A 209 -27.29 -40.93 -23.93
C VAL A 209 -27.46 -40.57 -25.41
N ILE A 210 -26.41 -40.78 -26.19
CA ILE A 210 -26.38 -40.47 -27.61
C ILE A 210 -26.93 -41.62 -28.43
N GLU A 211 -26.49 -42.84 -28.11
CA GLU A 211 -26.75 -44.01 -28.94
C GLU A 211 -26.75 -45.28 -28.09
N ILE A 212 -27.61 -46.24 -28.45
CA ILE A 212 -27.62 -47.57 -27.88
C ILE A 212 -27.56 -48.58 -29.04
N SER A 213 -26.58 -49.48 -29.01
CA SER A 213 -26.39 -50.50 -30.04
C SER A 213 -26.14 -51.89 -29.43
N ASN A 214 -26.42 -52.93 -30.21
CA ASN A 214 -26.24 -54.34 -29.83
C ASN A 214 -25.44 -55.06 -30.92
N PRO A 215 -24.12 -54.82 -31.01
CA PRO A 215 -23.29 -55.30 -32.11
C PRO A 215 -23.19 -56.84 -32.22
N SER A 216 -23.42 -57.58 -31.14
CA SER A 216 -23.43 -59.06 -31.16
C SER A 216 -24.27 -59.62 -30.01
N GLN A 217 -24.73 -60.87 -30.09
CA GLN A 217 -25.64 -61.44 -29.08
C GLN A 217 -25.06 -61.34 -27.65
N GLY A 218 -25.79 -60.65 -26.77
CA GLY A 218 -25.39 -60.42 -25.38
C GLY A 218 -24.31 -59.35 -25.19
N PHE A 219 -23.96 -58.57 -26.22
CA PHE A 219 -23.04 -57.44 -26.13
C PHE A 219 -23.76 -56.13 -26.46
N TYR A 220 -23.92 -55.28 -25.45
CA TYR A 220 -24.59 -53.99 -25.61
C TYR A 220 -23.59 -52.85 -25.46
N ILE A 221 -23.75 -51.79 -26.26
CA ILE A 221 -22.98 -50.55 -26.14
C ILE A 221 -23.94 -49.40 -25.89
N ILE A 222 -23.69 -48.63 -24.85
CA ILE A 222 -24.40 -47.38 -24.56
C ILE A 222 -23.38 -46.25 -24.72
N ARG A 223 -23.54 -45.45 -25.76
CA ARG A 223 -22.69 -44.28 -26.00
C ARG A 223 -23.32 -43.07 -25.33
N ILE A 224 -22.55 -42.43 -24.46
CA ILE A 224 -22.97 -41.27 -23.70
C ILE A 224 -21.94 -40.16 -23.83
N ARG A 225 -22.35 -38.90 -23.66
CA ARG A 225 -21.43 -37.76 -23.66
C ARG A 225 -21.56 -36.98 -22.38
N GLU A 226 -20.42 -36.68 -21.78
CA GLU A 226 -20.33 -35.80 -20.62
C GLU A 226 -20.70 -34.37 -21.03
N PHE A 227 -21.50 -33.69 -20.19
CA PHE A 227 -21.82 -32.28 -20.35
C PHE A 227 -21.61 -31.54 -19.03
N GLU A 228 -21.28 -30.26 -19.15
CA GLU A 228 -21.14 -29.37 -18.01
C GLU A 228 -22.50 -29.18 -17.31
N PRO A 229 -22.59 -29.40 -16.00
CA PRO A 229 -23.84 -29.27 -15.27
C PRO A 229 -24.30 -27.80 -15.21
N PRO A 230 -25.62 -27.52 -15.23
CA PRO A 230 -26.13 -26.15 -15.02
C PRO A 230 -25.92 -25.66 -13.58
N GLU A 231 -25.74 -26.58 -12.62
CA GLU A 231 -25.47 -26.30 -11.20
C GLU A 231 -24.38 -27.22 -10.68
N MET A 232 -23.50 -26.71 -9.81
CA MET A 232 -22.35 -27.44 -9.29
C MET A 232 -22.77 -28.54 -8.31
N LEU A 233 -22.73 -29.82 -8.73
CA LEU A 233 -23.19 -30.96 -7.93
C LEU A 233 -22.09 -31.64 -7.09
N LEU A 234 -20.82 -31.36 -7.38
CA LEU A 234 -19.68 -31.72 -6.56
C LEU A 234 -18.90 -30.44 -6.30
N GLU A 235 -18.71 -30.09 -5.03
CA GLU A 235 -17.86 -28.96 -4.66
C GLU A 235 -16.45 -29.19 -5.24
N PRO A 236 -15.76 -28.23 -5.89
CA PRO A 236 -14.42 -28.45 -6.45
C PRO A 236 -13.36 -28.64 -5.34
N ALA A 237 -12.25 -29.34 -5.57
CA ALA A 237 -11.17 -29.35 -4.57
C ALA A 237 -10.39 -28.01 -4.57
N ILE A 238 -9.73 -27.67 -3.44
CA ILE A 238 -9.05 -26.36 -3.26
C ILE A 238 -8.02 -26.06 -4.37
N SER A 239 -7.36 -27.07 -4.95
CA SER A 239 -6.37 -26.84 -6.00
C SER A 239 -6.97 -26.52 -7.39
N GLU A 240 -8.29 -26.68 -7.56
CA GLU A 240 -8.99 -26.32 -8.81
C GLU A 240 -9.59 -24.91 -8.76
N LEU A 241 -9.67 -24.30 -7.58
CA LEU A 241 -9.86 -22.85 -7.43
C LEU A 241 -8.50 -22.16 -7.57
N LYS A 242 -8.03 -22.03 -8.82
CA LYS A 242 -7.20 -20.87 -9.15
C LYS A 242 -8.11 -19.64 -9.09
N VAL A 243 -8.38 -19.15 -7.88
CA VAL A 243 -8.70 -17.74 -7.74
C VAL A 243 -7.39 -17.03 -8.07
N ASP A 244 -7.23 -16.70 -9.35
CA ASP A 244 -6.14 -15.83 -9.73
C ASP A 244 -6.43 -14.49 -9.07
N VAL A 245 -5.56 -14.09 -8.14
CA VAL A 245 -5.64 -12.78 -7.50
C VAL A 245 -5.70 -11.68 -8.57
N HIS A 246 -5.19 -11.94 -9.79
CA HIS A 246 -5.43 -11.11 -10.98
C HIS A 246 -6.90 -10.85 -11.30
N ASP A 247 -7.77 -11.87 -11.35
CA ASP A 247 -9.13 -11.71 -11.87
C ASP A 247 -10.03 -10.93 -10.90
N LEU A 248 -9.80 -11.12 -9.59
CA LEU A 248 -10.43 -10.32 -8.53
C LEU A 248 -9.94 -8.86 -8.54
N LEU A 249 -8.64 -8.65 -8.77
CA LEU A 249 -8.06 -7.30 -8.93
C LEU A 249 -8.56 -6.63 -10.20
N LYS A 250 -8.75 -7.38 -11.29
CA LYS A 250 -9.24 -6.89 -12.59
C LYS A 250 -10.71 -6.48 -12.53
N GLN A 251 -11.57 -7.27 -11.87
CA GLN A 251 -12.97 -6.90 -11.62
C GLN A 251 -13.12 -5.70 -10.66
N ALA A 252 -12.24 -5.57 -9.67
CA ALA A 252 -12.20 -4.39 -8.82
C ALA A 252 -11.74 -3.16 -9.62
N TYR A 253 -10.67 -3.29 -10.41
CA TYR A 253 -10.13 -2.26 -11.29
C TYR A 253 -11.15 -1.75 -12.32
N GLU A 254 -11.89 -2.65 -12.99
CA GLU A 254 -12.92 -2.31 -13.98
C GLU A 254 -14.14 -1.59 -13.37
N ARG A 255 -14.51 -1.89 -12.12
CA ARG A 255 -15.58 -1.16 -11.41
C ARG A 255 -15.16 0.23 -10.94
N TYR A 256 -13.91 0.42 -10.52
CA TYR A 256 -13.41 1.71 -10.01
C TYR A 256 -13.04 2.70 -11.12
N GLN A 257 -12.77 2.25 -12.35
CA GLN A 257 -12.46 3.13 -13.49
C GLN A 257 -13.61 4.08 -13.89
N HIS A 258 -14.84 3.81 -13.46
CA HIS A 258 -16.02 4.54 -13.92
C HIS A 258 -16.55 5.61 -12.95
N GLU A 259 -16.04 5.71 -11.72
CA GLU A 259 -16.55 6.65 -10.72
C GLU A 259 -15.41 7.39 -9.97
N ASN A 260 -15.06 8.59 -10.46
CA ASN A 260 -14.27 9.65 -9.81
C ASN A 260 -12.76 9.44 -9.51
N ASP A 261 -12.03 10.56 -9.60
CA ASP A 261 -10.62 10.75 -9.24
C ASP A 261 -10.34 10.54 -7.73
N ILE A 262 -10.36 9.34 -7.12
CA ILE A 262 -9.89 9.05 -5.72
C ILE A 262 -9.51 7.54 -5.54
N PRO A 263 -9.00 7.05 -4.37
CA PRO A 263 -7.61 6.84 -3.91
C PRO A 263 -7.05 5.42 -4.17
N ARG A 264 -5.73 5.26 -4.00
CA ARG A 264 -5.00 3.99 -4.19
C ARG A 264 -5.54 2.86 -3.29
N LEU A 265 -5.82 1.69 -3.88
CA LEU A 265 -6.11 0.47 -3.12
C LEU A 265 -4.79 -0.08 -2.54
N ALA A 266 -4.49 0.24 -1.29
CA ALA A 266 -3.43 -0.42 -0.55
C ALA A 266 -4.01 -1.67 0.14
N ILE A 267 -3.43 -2.84 -0.11
CA ILE A 267 -3.91 -4.12 0.41
C ILE A 267 -3.01 -4.52 1.57
N VAL A 268 -3.58 -4.71 2.76
CA VAL A 268 -2.83 -5.21 3.91
C VAL A 268 -2.88 -6.74 3.91
N LEU A 269 -1.72 -7.38 3.87
CA LEU A 269 -1.59 -8.84 3.93
C LEU A 269 -0.59 -9.25 5.02
N PRO A 270 -0.68 -10.46 5.59
CA PRO A 270 0.34 -10.98 6.48
C PRO A 270 1.75 -10.87 5.88
N ASP A 271 2.73 -10.45 6.67
CA ASP A 271 4.11 -10.44 6.20
C ASP A 271 4.59 -11.89 6.03
N MET A 272 4.90 -12.27 4.79
CA MET A 272 5.21 -13.65 4.37
C MET A 272 6.47 -14.24 5.04
N HIS A 273 7.23 -13.40 5.75
CA HIS A 273 8.45 -13.75 6.47
C HIS A 273 8.29 -13.82 8.00
N SER A 274 7.06 -13.65 8.51
CA SER A 274 6.78 -13.67 9.95
C SER A 274 6.27 -15.04 10.45
N SER A 275 6.49 -15.32 11.73
CA SER A 275 5.93 -16.51 12.37
C SER A 275 4.46 -16.24 12.72
N TRP A 276 3.55 -16.93 12.01
CA TRP A 276 2.12 -16.72 12.16
C TRP A 276 1.61 -17.21 13.53
N ASN A 277 1.19 -16.27 14.37
CA ASN A 277 0.50 -16.49 15.64
C ASN A 277 -1.00 -16.67 15.41
N ALA A 278 -1.43 -17.93 15.46
CA ALA A 278 -2.83 -18.31 15.31
C ALA A 278 -3.70 -17.87 16.51
N GLU A 279 -3.18 -17.91 17.74
CA GLU A 279 -3.99 -17.70 18.94
C GLU A 279 -4.30 -16.23 19.23
N ASN A 280 -3.43 -15.32 18.77
CA ASN A 280 -3.66 -13.88 18.85
C ASN A 280 -3.25 -13.23 17.53
N ILE A 281 -4.25 -12.91 16.70
CA ILE A 281 -4.03 -12.37 15.36
C ILE A 281 -3.27 -11.04 15.36
N TRP A 282 -3.36 -10.27 16.44
CA TRP A 282 -2.70 -8.98 16.61
C TRP A 282 -1.22 -9.11 16.94
N LYS A 283 -0.75 -10.31 17.28
CA LYS A 283 0.68 -10.64 17.39
C LYS A 283 1.33 -10.99 16.05
N ASN A 284 0.55 -11.05 14.96
CA ASN A 284 1.09 -11.21 13.62
C ASN A 284 1.58 -9.87 13.07
N THR A 285 2.67 -9.90 12.32
CA THR A 285 3.11 -8.76 11.53
C THR A 285 2.37 -8.75 10.20
N PHE A 286 1.70 -7.64 9.92
CA PHE A 286 1.03 -7.40 8.65
C PHE A 286 1.82 -6.38 7.84
N ARG A 287 1.74 -6.44 6.52
CA ARG A 287 2.46 -5.56 5.60
C ARG A 287 1.51 -4.97 4.57
N LEU A 288 1.75 -3.73 4.20
CA LEU A 288 1.04 -3.08 3.11
C LEU A 288 1.57 -3.55 1.74
N PHE A 289 0.68 -3.83 0.80
CA PHE A 289 0.96 -4.19 -0.59
C PHE A 289 0.23 -3.23 -1.53
N PHE A 290 0.81 -2.99 -2.69
CA PHE A 290 0.21 -2.13 -3.72
C PHE A 290 0.03 -2.85 -5.04
N ILE A 291 -0.92 -2.35 -5.83
CA ILE A 291 -1.20 -2.83 -7.17
C ILE A 291 -0.23 -2.20 -8.17
N CYS A 292 0.46 -3.02 -8.97
CA CYS A 292 1.32 -2.61 -10.08
C CYS A 292 0.63 -2.85 -11.43
N GLU A 293 0.59 -1.82 -12.27
CA GLU A 293 -0.10 -1.76 -13.56
C GLU A 293 0.89 -1.88 -14.73
N CYS A 294 1.38 -3.09 -15.03
CA CYS A 294 2.33 -3.28 -16.14
C CYS A 294 1.64 -3.31 -17.52
N ALA A 295 2.44 -3.24 -18.59
CA ALA A 295 1.97 -2.94 -19.95
C ALA A 295 1.07 -4.02 -20.59
N ASP A 296 1.10 -5.25 -20.09
CA ASP A 296 0.52 -6.45 -20.73
C ASP A 296 -0.79 -6.94 -20.07
N ASP A 297 -1.65 -6.03 -19.60
CA ASP A 297 -2.92 -6.34 -18.89
C ASP A 297 -2.77 -7.20 -17.61
N ASN A 298 -1.54 -7.32 -17.11
CA ASN A 298 -1.23 -8.06 -15.90
C ASN A 298 -1.11 -7.12 -14.69
N VAL A 299 -1.90 -7.35 -13.64
CA VAL A 299 -2.02 -6.52 -12.43
C VAL A 299 -1.52 -7.29 -11.21
N HIS A 300 -0.30 -7.04 -10.74
CA HIS A 300 0.28 -7.81 -9.62
C HIS A 300 0.51 -6.98 -8.36
N LEU A 301 0.61 -7.65 -7.21
CA LEU A 301 0.89 -7.01 -5.93
C LEU A 301 2.40 -6.88 -5.70
N SER A 302 2.82 -5.68 -5.27
CA SER A 302 4.19 -5.39 -4.87
C SER A 302 4.22 -5.01 -3.38
N PRO A 303 5.02 -5.70 -2.54
CA PRO A 303 5.11 -5.40 -1.11
C PRO A 303 5.67 -3.99 -0.88
N HIS A 304 5.07 -3.24 0.04
CA HIS A 304 5.66 -2.00 0.55
C HIS A 304 6.85 -2.34 1.46
N PRO A 305 8.06 -1.83 1.19
CA PRO A 305 9.25 -2.17 2.00
C PRO A 305 9.17 -1.68 3.45
N GLY A 306 8.61 -0.47 3.68
CA GLY A 306 8.60 0.19 4.99
C GLY A 306 7.30 0.12 5.83
N TYR A 307 6.21 -0.49 5.37
CA TYR A 307 4.95 -0.53 6.15
C TYR A 307 4.68 -1.93 6.68
N VAL A 308 5.32 -2.25 7.80
CA VAL A 308 4.93 -3.37 8.68
C VAL A 308 4.05 -2.79 9.78
N LEU A 309 2.78 -3.21 9.84
CA LEU A 309 1.83 -2.80 10.88
C LEU A 309 2.24 -3.46 12.20
N ARG A 310 2.60 -2.62 13.17
CA ARG A 310 3.06 -3.06 14.51
C ARG A 310 1.98 -3.03 15.58
N HIS A 311 0.97 -2.20 15.36
CA HIS A 311 -0.27 -2.14 16.12
C HIS A 311 -1.46 -2.40 15.19
N PRO A 312 -1.54 -3.61 14.60
CA PRO A 312 -2.63 -3.95 13.68
C PRO A 312 -4.00 -3.67 14.32
N GLU A 313 -4.17 -3.87 15.63
CA GLU A 313 -5.38 -3.57 16.38
C GLU A 313 -5.84 -2.12 16.27
N GLN A 314 -4.93 -1.14 16.37
CA GLN A 314 -5.25 0.29 16.28
C GLN A 314 -5.48 0.70 14.82
N PHE A 315 -4.65 0.18 13.91
CA PHE A 315 -4.78 0.43 12.48
C PHE A 315 -6.15 -0.05 11.97
N PHE A 316 -6.53 -1.28 12.31
CA PHE A 316 -7.77 -1.89 11.86
C PHE A 316 -9.01 -1.41 12.61
N ALA A 317 -8.88 -0.87 13.84
CA ALA A 317 -9.96 -0.17 14.53
C ALA A 317 -10.38 1.12 13.79
N ILE A 318 -9.41 1.86 13.24
CA ILE A 318 -9.66 3.10 12.48
C ILE A 318 -10.10 2.78 11.03
N HIS A 319 -9.56 1.71 10.43
CA HIS A 319 -9.70 1.37 9.02
C HIS A 319 -10.62 0.16 8.78
N ALA A 320 -11.62 -0.06 9.64
CA ALA A 320 -12.44 -1.27 9.66
C ALA A 320 -13.16 -1.59 8.33
N GLN A 321 -13.40 -0.60 7.46
CA GLN A 321 -13.95 -0.83 6.12
C GLN A 321 -12.99 -1.61 5.19
N TYR A 322 -11.68 -1.51 5.39
CA TYR A 322 -10.67 -2.27 4.65
C TYR A 322 -10.54 -3.72 5.15
N LEU A 323 -11.01 -4.00 6.39
CA LEU A 323 -11.17 -5.38 6.88
C LEU A 323 -12.21 -6.16 6.09
N ARG A 324 -13.21 -5.54 5.44
CA ARG A 324 -14.16 -6.26 4.58
C ARG A 324 -13.48 -6.88 3.34
N LEU A 325 -12.43 -6.23 2.83
CA LEU A 325 -11.60 -6.78 1.76
C LEU A 325 -10.77 -7.95 2.27
N MET A 326 -10.21 -7.85 3.48
CA MET A 326 -9.54 -8.97 4.17
C MET A 326 -10.50 -10.09 4.56
N HIS A 327 -11.76 -9.81 4.90
CA HIS A 327 -12.79 -10.80 5.21
C HIS A 327 -13.17 -11.57 3.92
N ASN A 328 -13.24 -10.87 2.79
CA ASN A 328 -13.36 -11.52 1.49
C ASN A 328 -12.11 -12.32 1.11
N ILE A 329 -10.89 -11.84 1.36
CA ILE A 329 -9.65 -12.59 1.10
C ILE A 329 -9.49 -13.78 2.07
N ALA A 330 -9.87 -13.65 3.34
CA ALA A 330 -9.80 -14.70 4.37
C ALA A 330 -10.86 -15.78 4.17
N ASN A 331 -12.04 -15.43 3.64
CA ASN A 331 -13.03 -16.41 3.19
C ASN A 331 -12.57 -17.20 1.94
N HIS A 332 -11.52 -16.74 1.25
CA HIS A 332 -10.98 -17.37 0.04
C HIS A 332 -9.51 -17.81 0.18
N SER A 333 -8.89 -17.72 1.37
CA SER A 333 -7.50 -18.12 1.64
C SER A 333 -7.44 -19.21 2.73
N PRO A 334 -7.01 -20.45 2.44
CA PRO A 334 -7.18 -21.61 3.34
C PRO A 334 -6.29 -21.62 4.61
N SER A 335 -5.51 -20.59 4.88
CA SER A 335 -4.52 -20.55 5.97
C SER A 335 -5.04 -19.90 7.27
N LEU A 336 -6.22 -19.27 7.28
CA LEU A 336 -6.90 -18.85 8.50
C LEU A 336 -7.94 -19.90 8.94
N LYS A 337 -7.81 -20.43 10.15
CA LYS A 337 -8.72 -21.45 10.72
C LYS A 337 -10.10 -20.84 11.03
N GLN A 338 -11.19 -21.56 10.73
CA GLN A 338 -12.59 -21.13 10.90
C GLN A 338 -12.92 -20.58 12.30
N GLN A 339 -12.28 -21.08 13.37
CA GLN A 339 -12.46 -20.58 14.74
C GLN A 339 -12.00 -19.13 14.97
N HIS A 340 -11.22 -18.56 14.05
CA HIS A 340 -10.73 -17.17 14.16
C HIS A 340 -11.70 -16.17 13.53
N LEU A 341 -12.59 -16.62 12.63
CA LEU A 341 -13.63 -15.79 12.02
C LEU A 341 -14.76 -15.50 13.03
N ASP A 342 -15.16 -16.50 13.82
CA ASP A 342 -16.20 -16.35 14.87
C ASP A 342 -15.76 -15.37 15.99
N LYS A 343 -14.45 -15.22 16.23
CA LYS A 343 -13.88 -14.24 17.17
C LYS A 343 -13.79 -12.83 16.57
N ILE A 344 -13.62 -12.71 15.25
CA ILE A 344 -13.58 -11.43 14.55
C ILE A 344 -14.99 -10.81 14.52
N ASP A 345 -16.03 -11.61 14.27
CA ASP A 345 -17.43 -11.13 14.30
C ASP A 345 -17.86 -10.70 15.72
N SER A 346 -17.43 -11.44 16.76
CA SER A 346 -17.64 -11.03 18.16
C SER A 346 -16.92 -9.73 18.56
N ILE A 347 -15.79 -9.40 17.92
CA ILE A 347 -15.05 -8.15 18.15
C ILE A 347 -15.71 -7.00 17.39
N LEU A 348 -16.21 -7.25 16.18
CA LEU A 348 -16.94 -6.28 15.36
C LEU A 348 -18.26 -5.83 16.03
N ASP A 349 -18.96 -6.75 16.70
CA ASP A 349 -20.17 -6.42 17.45
C ASP A 349 -19.89 -5.60 18.72
N SER A 350 -18.67 -5.64 19.26
CA SER A 350 -18.27 -4.85 20.44
C SER A 350 -17.84 -3.41 20.13
N LEU A 351 -17.61 -3.10 18.84
CA LEU A 351 -17.07 -1.82 18.37
C LEU A 351 -18.14 -0.87 17.78
N VAL A 352 -19.42 -1.23 17.85
CA VAL A 352 -20.51 -0.37 17.38
C VAL A 352 -20.95 0.58 18.50
N GLY A 353 -20.20 1.66 18.67
CA GLY A 353 -20.53 2.70 19.63
C GLY A 353 -19.59 3.91 19.62
N HIS A 354 -19.60 4.68 18.53
CA HIS A 354 -19.56 6.17 18.47
C HIS A 354 -19.07 6.71 17.12
N ASN A 355 -19.51 7.93 16.84
CA ASN A 355 -19.66 8.60 15.54
C ASN A 355 -18.37 8.99 14.78
N ALA A 356 -18.44 8.77 13.45
CA ALA A 356 -18.21 9.67 12.30
C ALA A 356 -16.88 10.40 12.00
N ASN A 357 -16.54 10.40 10.68
CA ASN A 357 -15.60 11.23 9.90
C ASN A 357 -14.09 10.99 10.16
N THR A 358 -13.18 10.78 9.18
CA THR A 358 -13.03 11.30 7.80
C THR A 358 -12.02 10.47 6.98
N ASN A 359 -12.24 10.45 5.65
CA ASN A 359 -11.30 10.50 4.51
C ASN A 359 -10.03 9.62 4.45
N LEU A 360 -10.02 8.72 3.47
CA LEU A 360 -8.80 8.31 2.79
C LEU A 360 -8.61 9.21 1.56
N LYS A 361 -7.92 10.34 1.73
CA LYS A 361 -7.26 11.01 0.61
C LYS A 361 -6.16 12.02 0.97
N ASP A 362 -5.17 11.96 0.09
CA ASP A 362 -3.94 12.75 -0.07
C ASP A 362 -4.23 14.23 -0.35
N TYR A 363 -3.75 15.12 0.52
CA TYR A 363 -3.53 16.54 0.26
C TYR A 363 -2.42 17.00 1.21
N MET A 364 -1.23 17.29 0.66
CA MET A 364 -0.35 18.42 1.03
C MET A 364 1.04 18.21 1.63
N ASN A 365 1.48 17.05 2.12
CA ASN A 365 2.84 16.93 2.68
C ASN A 365 3.60 15.70 2.17
N ASP A 366 4.54 15.94 1.24
CA ASP A 366 5.52 15.01 0.64
C ASP A 366 5.98 13.88 1.59
N THR A 367 5.18 12.81 1.73
CA THR A 367 5.53 11.64 2.53
C THR A 367 5.18 10.32 1.83
N ALA A 368 6.16 9.42 1.94
CA ALA A 368 6.40 8.13 1.30
C ALA A 368 5.22 7.32 0.73
N LEU A 369 5.29 7.05 -0.59
CA LEU A 369 4.54 5.98 -1.26
C LEU A 369 5.49 4.97 -1.95
N GLY A 370 5.88 3.90 -1.23
CA GLY A 370 6.31 2.62 -1.80
C GLY A 370 7.42 2.57 -2.89
N ASN A 371 7.55 1.40 -3.53
CA ASN A 371 8.47 1.10 -4.65
C ASN A 371 7.76 1.10 -6.02
N LEU A 372 6.68 1.88 -6.15
CA LEU A 372 5.95 2.07 -7.41
C LEU A 372 6.34 3.42 -8.04
N TYR A 373 6.45 3.41 -9.36
CA TYR A 373 6.85 4.52 -10.21
C TYR A 373 5.68 4.97 -11.05
N ARG A 374 5.46 6.27 -11.11
CA ARG A 374 4.41 6.89 -11.90
C ARG A 374 4.85 7.03 -13.36
N VAL A 375 4.06 6.51 -14.30
CA VAL A 375 4.30 6.63 -15.76
C VAL A 375 3.03 7.18 -16.41
N VAL A 376 3.12 8.24 -17.20
CA VAL A 376 1.96 8.76 -17.96
C VAL A 376 2.03 8.24 -19.40
N ARG A 377 0.89 7.89 -20.01
CA ARG A 377 0.79 7.58 -21.44
C ARG A 377 0.53 8.84 -22.27
N ASP A 378 0.71 8.74 -23.58
CA ASP A 378 0.36 9.77 -24.58
C ASP A 378 -1.07 10.31 -24.42
N SER A 379 -2.00 9.50 -23.89
CA SER A 379 -3.39 9.87 -23.61
C SER A 379 -3.59 10.68 -22.31
N GLY A 380 -2.53 10.97 -21.55
CA GLY A 380 -2.59 11.64 -20.25
C GLY A 380 -2.94 10.72 -19.07
N HIS A 381 -3.19 9.43 -19.34
CA HIS A 381 -3.51 8.42 -18.33
C HIS A 381 -2.25 8.00 -17.54
N VAL A 382 -2.39 7.87 -16.22
CA VAL A 382 -1.30 7.65 -15.27
C VAL A 382 -1.31 6.20 -14.80
N ARG A 383 -0.19 5.49 -14.93
CA ARG A 383 0.03 4.14 -14.43
C ARG A 383 1.05 4.12 -13.31
N TRP A 384 0.92 3.15 -12.40
CA TRP A 384 1.90 2.89 -11.35
C TRP A 384 2.60 1.55 -11.61
N VAL A 385 3.90 1.57 -11.93
CA VAL A 385 4.69 0.38 -12.27
C VAL A 385 5.77 0.11 -11.21
N CYS A 386 6.05 -1.15 -10.88
CA CYS A 386 7.10 -1.49 -9.92
C CYS A 386 8.49 -1.40 -10.57
N ILE A 387 9.55 -1.34 -9.74
CA ILE A 387 10.94 -1.21 -10.21
C ILE A 387 11.34 -2.24 -11.27
N LYS A 388 10.79 -3.46 -11.19
CA LYS A 388 11.08 -4.56 -12.13
C LYS A 388 10.52 -4.30 -13.53
N HIS A 389 9.43 -3.53 -13.62
CA HIS A 389 8.76 -3.18 -14.87
C HIS A 389 9.11 -1.77 -15.37
N CYS A 390 10.10 -1.12 -14.73
CA CYS A 390 10.63 0.18 -15.13
C CYS A 390 12.16 0.12 -15.37
N PRO A 391 12.67 -0.77 -16.25
CA PRO A 391 14.09 -1.10 -16.32
C PRO A 391 14.99 0.08 -16.75
N ASN A 392 14.46 1.05 -17.50
CA ASN A 392 15.22 2.21 -17.97
C ASN A 392 15.22 3.38 -17.00
N ILE A 393 14.41 3.38 -15.94
CA ILE A 393 14.35 4.51 -15.01
C ILE A 393 15.70 4.70 -14.30
N ASN A 394 16.35 3.60 -13.91
CA ASN A 394 17.67 3.68 -13.27
C ASN A 394 18.73 4.26 -14.22
N SER A 395 18.66 3.96 -15.53
CA SER A 395 19.59 4.54 -16.51
C SER A 395 19.34 6.04 -16.71
N THR A 396 18.08 6.42 -16.94
CA THR A 396 17.65 7.82 -17.06
C THR A 396 18.02 8.63 -15.81
N MET A 397 17.83 8.04 -14.63
CA MET A 397 18.20 8.63 -13.36
C MET A 397 19.70 8.80 -13.20
N ASN A 398 20.50 7.78 -13.53
CA ASN A 398 21.95 7.89 -13.50
C ASN A 398 22.44 9.03 -14.40
N GLU A 399 21.73 9.34 -15.48
CA GLU A 399 22.05 10.47 -16.34
C GLU A 399 21.59 11.82 -15.78
N LEU A 400 20.39 11.92 -15.21
CA LEU A 400 19.92 13.15 -14.52
C LEU A 400 20.80 13.46 -13.30
N GLU A 401 21.14 12.44 -12.51
CA GLU A 401 22.03 12.57 -11.35
C GLU A 401 23.44 13.01 -11.77
N LYS A 402 23.96 12.60 -12.94
CA LYS A 402 25.23 13.11 -13.47
C LYS A 402 25.19 14.61 -13.77
N LEU A 403 24.01 15.15 -14.04
CA LEU A 403 23.79 16.58 -14.29
C LEU A 403 23.48 17.36 -13.00
N GLY A 404 23.53 16.73 -11.82
CA GLY A 404 23.18 17.39 -10.55
C GLY A 404 21.69 17.67 -10.39
N ILE A 405 20.84 16.99 -11.16
CA ILE A 405 19.38 17.20 -11.19
C ILE A 405 18.72 16.19 -10.25
N ASN A 406 17.86 16.68 -9.37
CA ASN A 406 17.11 15.84 -8.44
C ASN A 406 15.89 15.23 -9.15
N PHE A 407 15.65 13.94 -8.95
CA PHE A 407 14.51 13.24 -9.53
C PHE A 407 13.77 12.48 -8.43
N ASP A 408 12.53 12.86 -8.20
CA ASP A 408 11.65 12.12 -7.32
C ASP A 408 11.15 10.87 -8.06
N ARG A 409 11.77 9.75 -7.68
CA ARG A 409 11.50 8.39 -8.16
C ARG A 409 10.03 8.00 -8.07
N ARG A 410 9.28 8.52 -7.09
CA ARG A 410 7.93 8.04 -6.74
C ARG A 410 6.84 8.91 -7.33
N LEU A 411 7.08 10.21 -7.47
CA LEU A 411 6.08 11.16 -8.00
C LEU A 411 6.18 11.36 -9.52
N GLY A 412 7.22 10.83 -10.16
CA GLY A 412 7.52 11.15 -11.57
C GLY A 412 7.80 12.64 -11.74
N LYS A 413 8.37 13.27 -10.70
CA LYS A 413 8.69 14.70 -10.65
C LYS A 413 10.19 14.87 -10.87
N VAL A 414 10.56 15.62 -11.92
CA VAL A 414 11.94 16.05 -12.13
C VAL A 414 12.08 17.41 -11.49
N GLN A 415 13.03 17.54 -10.57
CA GLN A 415 13.41 18.82 -9.97
C GLN A 415 14.81 19.18 -10.47
N VAL A 416 14.85 20.05 -11.47
CA VAL A 416 16.08 20.67 -11.96
C VAL A 416 16.42 21.81 -11.01
N ILE A 417 17.01 21.44 -9.87
CA ILE A 417 17.38 22.38 -8.81
C ILE A 417 18.83 22.22 -8.36
N GLY A 418 19.53 23.34 -8.16
CA GLY A 418 20.79 23.37 -7.42
C GLY A 418 20.59 23.14 -5.93
N GLN A 419 21.64 22.71 -5.23
CA GLN A 419 21.62 22.63 -3.77
C GLN A 419 21.71 24.04 -3.21
N PHE A 420 20.68 24.55 -2.56
CA PHE A 420 20.75 25.86 -1.92
C PHE A 420 21.93 25.92 -0.93
N PRO A 421 22.84 26.92 -0.99
CA PRO A 421 22.79 28.16 -1.77
C PRO A 421 23.46 28.12 -3.16
N ASP A 422 24.04 26.98 -3.57
CA ASP A 422 24.71 26.80 -4.85
C ASP A 422 23.73 26.74 -6.03
N ILE A 423 23.94 27.64 -6.99
CA ILE A 423 23.15 27.70 -8.23
C ILE A 423 23.68 26.65 -9.21
N LEU A 424 22.80 25.78 -9.69
CA LEU A 424 23.14 24.81 -10.73
C LEU A 424 23.28 25.53 -12.08
N GLU A 425 24.45 25.50 -12.69
CA GLU A 425 24.66 26.07 -14.03
C GLU A 425 24.59 24.97 -15.10
N LEU A 426 23.64 25.10 -16.05
CA LEU A 426 23.48 24.15 -17.15
C LEU A 426 24.09 24.69 -18.45
N ASP A 427 25.24 24.14 -18.84
CA ASP A 427 25.86 24.43 -20.13
C ASP A 427 25.11 23.78 -21.31
N SER A 428 25.44 24.16 -22.56
CA SER A 428 24.72 23.68 -23.74
C SER A 428 24.81 22.15 -23.96
N ARG A 429 25.87 21.50 -23.44
CA ARG A 429 26.05 20.05 -23.53
C ARG A 429 25.15 19.35 -22.50
N ALA A 430 25.10 19.85 -21.27
CA ALA A 430 24.19 19.42 -20.22
C ALA A 430 22.73 19.59 -20.65
N VAL A 431 22.37 20.73 -21.25
CA VAL A 431 21.04 20.99 -21.83
C VAL A 431 20.70 19.97 -22.91
N THR A 432 21.61 19.71 -23.84
CA THR A 432 21.36 18.74 -24.92
C THR A 432 21.14 17.34 -24.34
N ARG A 433 21.89 16.96 -23.30
CA ARG A 433 21.71 15.67 -22.65
C ARG A 433 20.39 15.60 -21.88
N LEU A 434 20.03 16.67 -21.17
CA LEU A 434 18.75 16.80 -20.49
C LEU A 434 17.58 16.70 -21.48
N CYS A 435 17.65 17.37 -22.64
CA CYS A 435 16.64 17.24 -23.69
C CYS A 435 16.51 15.80 -24.18
N GLN A 436 17.63 15.09 -24.43
CA GLN A 436 17.60 13.67 -24.84
C GLN A 436 16.87 12.78 -23.82
N ILE A 437 17.14 13.01 -22.54
CA ILE A 437 16.46 12.33 -21.44
C ILE A 437 14.96 12.65 -21.44
N LEU A 438 14.60 13.92 -21.56
CA LEU A 438 13.22 14.38 -21.51
C LEU A 438 12.38 13.96 -22.73
N THR A 439 13.03 13.66 -23.86
CA THR A 439 12.39 13.14 -25.09
C THR A 439 12.21 11.63 -25.13
N SER A 440 12.70 10.89 -24.14
CA SER A 440 12.51 9.42 -24.04
C SER A 440 11.04 9.05 -23.73
N ASP A 441 10.66 7.76 -23.80
CA ASP A 441 9.28 7.27 -23.55
C ASP A 441 8.76 7.50 -22.11
N PHE A 442 9.48 8.27 -21.30
CA PHE A 442 9.09 8.64 -19.94
C PHE A 442 8.37 9.98 -19.93
N TYR A 443 7.10 9.95 -19.52
CA TYR A 443 6.33 11.15 -19.25
C TYR A 443 6.46 11.56 -17.79
N PHE A 444 6.88 12.81 -17.57
CA PHE A 444 7.04 13.37 -16.24
C PHE A 444 5.73 14.01 -15.80
N TYR A 445 5.33 13.79 -14.54
CA TYR A 445 4.16 14.49 -14.02
C TYR A 445 4.42 15.98 -13.94
N ARG A 446 5.56 16.31 -13.33
CA ARG A 446 5.91 17.66 -12.94
C ARG A 446 7.38 17.89 -13.21
N LEU A 447 7.69 18.96 -13.92
CA LEU A 447 9.05 19.44 -14.10
C LEU A 447 9.18 20.76 -13.37
N SER A 448 10.07 20.81 -12.39
CA SER A 448 10.31 21.95 -11.52
C SER A 448 11.71 22.50 -11.78
N PHE A 449 11.83 23.81 -11.92
CA PHE A 449 13.12 24.51 -11.97
C PHE A 449 13.24 25.46 -10.79
N GLY A 450 14.43 25.59 -10.22
CA GLY A 450 14.73 26.46 -9.09
C GLY A 450 16.23 26.42 -8.76
N CYS A 451 16.81 27.47 -8.19
CA CYS A 451 18.25 27.55 -7.94
C CYS A 451 19.10 27.14 -9.15
N LEU A 452 18.74 27.68 -10.33
CA LEU A 452 19.26 27.25 -11.62
C LEU A 452 19.69 28.46 -12.44
N ARG A 453 20.87 28.39 -13.07
CA ARG A 453 21.33 29.33 -14.09
C ARG A 453 21.30 28.67 -15.47
N ILE A 454 20.53 29.24 -16.39
CA ILE A 454 20.33 28.70 -17.74
C ILE A 454 20.00 29.83 -18.73
N SER A 455 20.39 29.71 -19.99
CA SER A 455 19.98 30.72 -20.99
C SER A 455 18.48 30.61 -21.30
N ARG A 456 17.79 31.73 -21.58
CA ARG A 456 16.36 31.72 -21.99
C ARG A 456 16.10 30.76 -23.15
N LYS A 457 17.01 30.73 -24.14
CA LYS A 457 16.94 29.82 -25.30
C LYS A 457 17.03 28.36 -24.87
N ASP A 458 17.95 28.00 -23.99
CA ASP A 458 18.14 26.62 -23.54
C ASP A 458 17.02 26.17 -22.60
N LEU A 459 16.49 27.04 -21.73
CA LEU A 459 15.30 26.77 -20.93
C LEU A 459 14.11 26.39 -21.82
N MET A 460 13.88 27.17 -22.89
CA MET A 460 12.82 26.86 -23.85
C MET A 460 13.06 25.55 -24.59
N ARG A 461 14.32 25.20 -24.90
CA ARG A 461 14.64 23.88 -25.48
C ARG A 461 14.29 22.75 -24.52
N VAL A 462 14.61 22.88 -23.23
CA VAL A 462 14.27 21.89 -22.20
C VAL A 462 12.76 21.76 -22.03
N ILE A 463 12.03 22.88 -21.95
CA ILE A 463 10.58 22.89 -21.81
C ILE A 463 9.88 22.26 -23.03
N CYS A 464 10.30 22.60 -24.25
CA CYS A 464 9.74 22.00 -25.45
C CYS A 464 10.10 20.52 -25.60
N ALA A 465 11.26 20.10 -25.09
CA ALA A 465 11.63 18.69 -25.04
C ALA A 465 10.83 17.91 -23.97
N ALA A 466 10.42 18.57 -22.89
CA ALA A 466 9.68 17.98 -21.80
C ALA A 466 8.21 17.76 -22.15
N LYS A 467 7.77 16.49 -22.17
CA LYS A 467 6.34 16.13 -22.17
C LYS A 467 5.76 16.14 -20.75
N ALA A 468 5.99 17.21 -19.99
CA ALA A 468 5.50 17.32 -18.62
C ALA A 468 4.02 17.75 -18.58
N LYS A 469 3.23 17.19 -17.64
CA LYS A 469 1.83 17.61 -17.43
C LYS A 469 1.74 18.94 -16.66
N ASP A 470 2.63 19.10 -15.68
CA ASP A 470 2.76 20.29 -14.84
C ASP A 470 4.20 20.83 -14.95
N LEU A 471 4.33 22.15 -15.03
CA LEU A 471 5.59 22.90 -15.01
C LEU A 471 5.59 23.82 -13.81
N LEU A 472 6.69 23.86 -13.07
CA LEU A 472 6.91 24.84 -11.99
C LEU A 472 8.22 25.58 -12.26
N LEU A 473 8.15 26.90 -12.35
CA LEU A 473 9.32 27.78 -12.39
C LEU A 473 9.40 28.54 -11.06
N ALA A 474 10.38 28.18 -10.23
CA ALA A 474 10.63 28.85 -8.96
C ALA A 474 11.45 30.13 -9.15
N TYR A 475 11.43 30.99 -8.12
CA TYR A 475 12.00 32.33 -8.16
C TYR A 475 13.52 32.35 -8.41
N ASN A 476 14.25 31.37 -7.87
CA ASN A 476 15.71 31.28 -7.96
C ASN A 476 16.21 30.77 -9.34
N VAL A 477 15.44 30.97 -10.42
CA VAL A 477 15.89 30.68 -11.78
C VAL A 477 16.52 31.95 -12.36
N GLU A 478 17.84 31.93 -12.54
CA GLU A 478 18.61 33.01 -13.16
C GLU A 478 18.77 32.77 -14.66
N LEU A 479 18.22 33.67 -15.48
CA LEU A 479 18.43 33.61 -16.92
C LEU A 479 19.75 34.30 -17.28
N SER A 480 20.62 33.61 -18.03
CA SER A 480 21.85 34.22 -18.54
C SER A 480 21.55 35.10 -19.76
N GLY A 481 21.94 36.37 -19.70
CA GLY A 481 21.53 37.42 -20.63
C GLY A 481 20.87 38.59 -19.89
N GLU A 482 20.48 39.64 -20.60
CA GLU A 482 20.08 40.95 -20.02
C GLU A 482 18.93 40.90 -18.98
N ASP A 483 18.18 39.80 -18.88
CA ASP A 483 17.06 39.62 -17.96
C ASP A 483 17.45 38.80 -16.72
N LYS A 484 17.55 39.45 -15.55
CA LYS A 484 17.74 38.74 -14.26
C LYS A 484 16.41 38.18 -13.73
N GLY A 485 16.01 36.99 -14.18
CA GLY A 485 14.90 36.22 -13.58
C GLY A 485 13.80 35.81 -14.56
N VAL A 486 12.72 35.22 -14.04
CA VAL A 486 11.54 34.83 -14.83
C VAL A 486 10.65 36.06 -15.08
N THR A 487 10.47 36.45 -16.34
CA THR A 487 9.64 37.60 -16.76
C THR A 487 8.26 37.18 -17.26
N VAL A 488 7.30 38.11 -17.29
CA VAL A 488 5.93 37.83 -17.77
C VAL A 488 5.92 37.41 -19.25
N ASP A 489 6.79 37.99 -20.08
CA ASP A 489 6.94 37.60 -21.48
C ASP A 489 7.40 36.15 -21.65
N LEU A 490 8.28 35.66 -20.77
CA LEU A 490 8.69 34.26 -20.77
C LEU A 490 7.52 33.35 -20.38
N VAL A 491 6.70 33.77 -19.40
CA VAL A 491 5.48 33.04 -19.02
C VAL A 491 4.54 32.90 -20.23
N GLN A 492 4.29 33.99 -20.96
CA GLN A 492 3.47 33.96 -22.17
C GLN A 492 4.08 33.03 -23.24
N GLU A 493 5.39 33.11 -23.46
CA GLU A 493 6.08 32.26 -24.43
C GLU A 493 5.95 30.75 -24.08
N ILE A 494 6.08 30.39 -22.80
CA ILE A 494 5.90 29.02 -22.32
C ILE A 494 4.47 28.55 -22.51
N LEU A 495 3.49 29.37 -22.12
CA LEU A 495 2.08 29.03 -22.30
C LEU A 495 1.78 28.78 -23.79
N ASN A 496 2.37 29.53 -24.72
CA ASN A 496 2.16 29.33 -26.15
C ASN A 496 2.82 28.05 -26.71
N LYS A 497 3.90 27.54 -26.10
CA LYS A 497 4.70 26.44 -26.64
C LYS A 497 4.55 25.10 -25.90
N SER A 498 4.13 25.13 -24.65
CA SER A 498 3.90 23.93 -23.83
C SER A 498 2.43 23.82 -23.45
N PRO A 499 1.77 22.66 -23.57
CA PRO A 499 0.40 22.45 -23.13
C PRO A 499 0.26 22.22 -21.62
N ALA A 500 1.36 22.16 -20.86
CA ALA A 500 1.37 21.88 -19.44
C ALA A 500 0.63 22.94 -18.61
N LYS A 501 0.11 22.54 -17.44
CA LYS A 501 -0.24 23.49 -16.39
C LYS A 501 1.02 24.13 -15.86
N LEU A 502 0.98 25.42 -15.55
CA LEU A 502 2.15 26.20 -15.18
C LEU A 502 1.96 26.81 -13.79
N GLY A 503 2.97 26.69 -12.94
CA GLY A 503 3.15 27.48 -11.73
C GLY A 503 4.40 28.35 -11.89
N VAL A 504 4.31 29.62 -11.51
CA VAL A 504 5.44 30.56 -11.66
C VAL A 504 5.68 31.37 -10.41
N TRP A 505 6.95 31.76 -10.25
CA TRP A 505 7.36 32.78 -9.30
C TRP A 505 7.95 33.94 -10.10
N LEU A 506 7.44 35.13 -9.85
CA LEU A 506 7.84 36.36 -10.52
C LEU A 506 8.45 37.34 -9.52
N ASN A 507 9.36 38.19 -9.99
CA ASN A 507 10.04 39.21 -9.20
C ASN A 507 9.92 40.58 -9.84
N ASN A 508 9.81 41.64 -9.03
CA ASN A 508 9.89 43.04 -9.47
C ASN A 508 9.02 43.33 -10.71
N VAL A 509 7.79 42.80 -10.72
CA VAL A 509 6.88 42.90 -11.88
C VAL A 509 6.48 44.36 -12.04
N SER A 510 6.90 45.00 -13.13
CA SER A 510 6.54 46.39 -13.42
C SER A 510 5.03 46.55 -13.65
N PRO A 511 4.44 47.76 -13.53
CA PRO A 511 3.02 47.98 -13.79
C PRO A 511 2.55 47.52 -15.19
N ASP A 512 3.40 47.65 -16.20
CA ASP A 512 3.10 47.19 -17.57
C ASP A 512 3.11 45.67 -17.67
N GLU A 513 4.08 45.00 -17.06
CA GLU A 513 4.11 43.55 -16.94
C GLU A 513 2.94 43.03 -16.09
N GLY A 514 2.52 43.78 -15.08
CA GLY A 514 1.35 43.48 -14.26
C GLY A 514 0.06 43.47 -15.09
N ARG A 515 -0.11 44.45 -15.99
CA ARG A 515 -1.24 44.46 -16.94
C ARG A 515 -1.23 43.25 -17.88
N LEU A 516 -0.06 42.89 -18.41
CA LEU A 516 0.08 41.71 -19.25
C LEU A 516 -0.22 40.43 -18.46
N LEU A 517 0.27 40.33 -17.23
CA LEU A 517 0.02 39.19 -16.34
C LEU A 517 -1.47 39.06 -16.03
N ALA A 518 -2.15 40.18 -15.76
CA ALA A 518 -3.60 40.24 -15.57
C ALA A 518 -4.35 39.68 -16.79
N GLN A 519 -3.95 40.08 -18.00
CA GLN A 519 -4.52 39.55 -19.24
C GLN A 519 -4.29 38.03 -19.37
N LEU A 520 -3.07 37.56 -19.12
CA LEU A 520 -2.73 36.14 -19.20
C LEU A 520 -3.55 35.28 -18.23
N LEU A 521 -3.83 35.79 -17.03
CA LEU A 521 -4.60 35.08 -16.00
C LEU A 521 -6.07 34.88 -16.40
N VAL A 522 -6.66 35.86 -17.08
CA VAL A 522 -8.04 35.79 -17.56
C VAL A 522 -8.14 34.91 -18.81
N GLU A 523 -7.17 35.01 -19.72
CA GLU A 523 -7.20 34.31 -21.00
C GLU A 523 -6.73 32.85 -20.92
N ASN A 524 -6.00 32.46 -19.86
CA ASN A 524 -5.32 31.17 -19.81
C ASN A 524 -5.65 30.34 -18.56
N GLY A 525 -6.46 29.30 -18.75
CA GLY A 525 -6.81 28.34 -17.68
C GLY A 525 -5.71 27.34 -17.30
N ARG A 526 -4.48 27.48 -17.79
CA ARG A 526 -3.36 26.59 -17.48
C ARG A 526 -2.37 27.19 -16.48
N LEU A 527 -2.43 28.49 -16.21
CA LEU A 527 -1.69 29.08 -15.10
C LEU A 527 -2.43 28.70 -13.80
N THR A 528 -1.81 27.84 -13.00
CA THR A 528 -2.43 27.24 -11.79
C THR A 528 -1.83 27.77 -10.49
N GLY A 529 -0.57 28.19 -10.53
CA GLY A 529 0.13 28.75 -9.38
C GLY A 529 0.82 30.06 -9.72
N LEU A 530 0.66 31.09 -8.90
CA LEU A 530 1.32 32.37 -9.08
C LEU A 530 1.88 32.88 -7.75
N ASN A 531 3.18 33.07 -7.68
CA ASN A 531 3.86 33.68 -6.53
C ASN A 531 4.55 34.96 -7.03
N ILE A 532 4.27 36.10 -6.41
CA ILE A 532 4.89 37.38 -6.79
C ILE A 532 5.76 37.83 -5.62
N LEU A 533 7.00 38.23 -5.88
CA LEU A 533 7.93 38.75 -4.88
C LEU A 533 8.24 40.24 -5.14
N THR A 534 8.35 41.02 -4.06
CA THR A 534 8.95 42.38 -4.04
C THR A 534 8.43 43.30 -5.14
N THR A 535 7.11 43.44 -5.22
CA THR A 535 6.42 44.24 -6.25
C THR A 535 5.29 45.05 -5.62
N THR A 536 5.00 46.24 -6.16
CA THR A 536 3.75 46.97 -5.87
C THR A 536 2.61 46.39 -6.70
N ILE A 537 1.60 45.83 -6.06
CA ILE A 537 0.44 45.27 -6.75
C ILE A 537 -0.49 46.40 -7.21
N THR A 538 -0.88 46.41 -8.49
CA THR A 538 -1.87 47.38 -9.00
C THR A 538 -3.30 46.86 -8.84
N ASN A 539 -4.28 47.75 -8.95
CA ASN A 539 -5.70 47.39 -8.87
C ASN A 539 -6.14 46.43 -9.98
N GLU A 540 -5.61 46.62 -11.19
CA GLU A 540 -5.89 45.75 -12.33
C GLU A 540 -5.34 44.33 -12.10
N CYS A 541 -4.16 44.21 -11.50
CA CYS A 541 -3.59 42.91 -11.12
C CYS A 541 -4.48 42.21 -10.09
N ALA A 542 -4.87 42.93 -9.02
CA ALA A 542 -5.72 42.41 -7.97
C ALA A 542 -7.07 41.90 -8.51
N GLN A 543 -7.68 42.64 -9.44
CA GLN A 543 -8.94 42.25 -10.06
C GLN A 543 -8.77 40.97 -10.91
N ALA A 544 -7.72 40.91 -11.74
CA ALA A 544 -7.47 39.75 -12.58
C ALA A 544 -7.17 38.48 -11.77
N PHE A 545 -6.53 38.58 -10.60
CA PHE A 545 -6.36 37.42 -9.71
C PHE A 545 -7.71 36.85 -9.28
N GLY A 546 -8.70 37.71 -9.01
CA GLY A 546 -10.06 37.27 -8.64
C GLY A 546 -10.80 36.55 -9.75
N GLU A 547 -10.64 37.00 -10.98
CA GLU A 547 -11.26 36.40 -12.18
C GLU A 547 -10.49 35.17 -12.69
N SER A 548 -9.29 34.90 -12.16
CA SER A 548 -8.44 33.79 -12.59
C SER A 548 -8.92 32.43 -12.11
N THR A 549 -8.38 31.37 -12.72
CA THR A 549 -8.60 29.96 -12.32
C THR A 549 -7.45 29.40 -11.48
N LEU A 550 -6.68 30.27 -10.84
CA LEU A 550 -5.56 29.88 -9.97
C LEU A 550 -6.06 28.98 -8.83
N THR A 551 -5.22 28.01 -8.46
CA THR A 551 -5.41 27.17 -7.27
C THR A 551 -4.50 27.59 -6.13
N ASP A 552 -3.33 28.14 -6.46
CA ASP A 552 -2.27 28.55 -5.52
C ASP A 552 -1.87 30.00 -5.85
N PHE A 553 -1.99 30.91 -4.88
CA PHE A 553 -1.66 32.32 -5.06
C PHE A 553 -0.85 32.85 -3.87
N SER A 554 0.28 33.50 -4.14
CA SER A 554 1.08 34.11 -3.08
C SER A 554 1.58 35.51 -3.44
N LEU A 555 1.49 36.42 -2.48
CA LEU A 555 2.09 37.75 -2.52
C LEU A 555 3.17 37.79 -1.45
N LEU A 556 4.44 37.83 -1.86
CA LEU A 556 5.57 37.74 -0.95
C LEU A 556 6.30 39.07 -0.92
N ASN A 557 6.40 39.68 0.25
CA ASN A 557 7.01 41.00 0.49
C ASN A 557 6.57 42.04 -0.56
N CYS A 558 5.29 42.01 -0.92
CA CYS A 558 4.69 42.92 -1.90
C CYS A 558 4.04 44.10 -1.20
N GLU A 559 4.12 45.28 -1.82
CA GLU A 559 3.38 46.45 -1.34
C GLU A 559 1.93 46.35 -1.80
N VAL A 560 1.01 46.20 -0.83
CA VAL A 560 -0.43 46.12 -1.07
C VAL A 560 -1.08 47.40 -0.54
N THR A 561 -1.62 48.23 -1.44
CA THR A 561 -2.37 49.44 -1.05
C THR A 561 -3.74 49.07 -0.49
N ASP A 562 -4.37 49.97 0.28
CA ASP A 562 -5.75 49.79 0.77
C ASP A 562 -6.76 49.52 -0.36
N SER A 563 -6.56 50.14 -1.53
CA SER A 563 -7.43 49.90 -2.68
C SER A 563 -7.25 48.48 -3.25
N CYS A 564 -6.01 48.01 -3.33
CA CYS A 564 -5.71 46.66 -3.79
C CYS A 564 -6.22 45.61 -2.79
N ALA A 565 -6.06 45.85 -1.49
CA ALA A 565 -6.51 44.97 -0.42
C ALA A 565 -8.01 44.70 -0.50
N ARG A 566 -8.82 45.75 -0.76
CA ARG A 566 -10.28 45.60 -0.95
C ARG A 566 -10.64 44.78 -2.18
N ILE A 567 -9.95 45.01 -3.29
CA ILE A 567 -10.17 44.25 -4.53
C ILE A 567 -9.79 42.78 -4.32
N LEU A 568 -8.65 42.51 -3.67
CA LEU A 568 -8.23 41.16 -3.30
C LEU A 568 -9.22 40.49 -2.36
N ALA A 569 -9.79 41.23 -1.41
CA ALA A 569 -10.80 40.70 -0.50
C ALA A 569 -12.05 40.21 -1.24
N ASP A 570 -12.56 41.01 -2.18
CA ASP A 570 -13.71 40.64 -3.00
C ASP A 570 -13.37 39.44 -3.90
N ALA A 571 -12.17 39.46 -4.51
CA ALA A 571 -11.63 38.36 -5.29
C ALA A 571 -11.56 37.05 -4.51
N PHE A 572 -10.96 37.03 -3.32
CA PHE A 572 -10.86 35.82 -2.49
C PHE A 572 -12.21 35.28 -2.03
N HIS A 573 -13.19 36.18 -1.84
CA HIS A 573 -14.54 35.79 -1.51
C HIS A 573 -15.27 35.13 -2.69
N THR A 574 -15.15 35.69 -3.90
CA THR A 574 -15.90 35.22 -5.08
C THR A 574 -15.22 34.08 -5.83
N ASN A 575 -13.89 33.96 -5.72
CA ASN A 575 -13.14 32.94 -6.41
C ASN A 575 -13.41 31.55 -5.79
N THR A 576 -13.68 30.56 -6.65
CA THR A 576 -14.02 29.19 -6.24
C THR A 576 -12.91 28.18 -6.51
N THR A 577 -11.83 28.58 -7.17
CA THR A 577 -10.71 27.70 -7.54
C THR A 577 -9.53 27.82 -6.60
N LEU A 578 -9.34 28.99 -5.99
CA LEU A 578 -8.26 29.26 -5.04
C LEU A 578 -8.42 28.35 -3.81
N THR A 579 -7.41 27.53 -3.60
CA THR A 579 -7.32 26.64 -2.43
C THR A 579 -6.25 27.09 -1.45
N LYS A 580 -5.24 27.82 -1.93
CA LYS A 580 -4.12 28.31 -1.11
C LYS A 580 -3.82 29.76 -1.39
N VAL A 581 -3.73 30.53 -0.32
CA VAL A 581 -3.39 31.94 -0.39
C VAL A 581 -2.34 32.26 0.67
N TYR A 582 -1.18 32.77 0.25
CA TYR A 582 -0.15 33.22 1.18
C TYR A 582 0.17 34.69 0.93
N VAL A 583 0.19 35.48 1.99
CA VAL A 583 0.59 36.89 1.92
C VAL A 583 1.73 37.11 2.92
N SER A 584 2.84 37.67 2.47
CA SER A 584 3.93 38.06 3.35
C SER A 584 4.32 39.51 3.14
N GLY A 585 4.80 40.13 4.21
CA GLY A 585 5.26 41.51 4.21
C GLY A 585 4.54 42.35 5.25
N ASP A 586 5.18 43.47 5.60
CA ASP A 586 4.68 44.36 6.62
C ASP A 586 3.48 45.16 6.10
N MET A 587 2.29 44.88 6.65
CA MET A 587 1.03 45.46 6.18
C MET A 587 0.25 46.04 7.36
N PRO A 588 -0.26 47.27 7.24
CA PRO A 588 -1.03 47.88 8.31
C PRO A 588 -2.39 47.17 8.50
N ASP A 589 -2.95 47.24 9.71
CA ASP A 589 -4.20 46.57 10.08
C ASP A 589 -5.36 46.74 9.09
N PRO A 590 -5.63 47.91 8.46
CA PRO A 590 -6.68 48.02 7.45
C PRO A 590 -6.52 47.06 6.27
N VAL A 591 -5.28 46.92 5.77
CA VAL A 591 -4.95 46.00 4.66
C VAL A 591 -5.13 44.55 5.08
N VAL A 592 -4.61 44.20 6.26
CA VAL A 592 -4.75 42.85 6.85
C VAL A 592 -6.22 42.50 7.03
N ASN A 593 -7.00 43.42 7.58
CA ASN A 593 -8.43 43.23 7.86
C ASN A 593 -9.23 43.00 6.57
N ASP A 594 -8.96 43.77 5.51
CA ASP A 594 -9.64 43.58 4.23
C ASP A 594 -9.31 42.20 3.65
N ILE A 595 -8.02 41.82 3.59
CA ILE A 595 -7.60 40.49 3.12
C ILE A 595 -8.30 39.38 3.91
N ILE A 596 -8.24 39.44 5.24
CA ILE A 596 -8.86 38.43 6.11
C ILE A 596 -10.37 38.41 5.96
N ARG A 597 -11.04 39.55 5.75
CA ARG A 597 -12.48 39.61 5.49
C ARG A 597 -12.87 38.82 4.25
N GLY A 598 -12.08 38.91 3.18
CA GLY A 598 -12.27 38.13 1.96
C GLY A 598 -12.14 36.63 2.22
N VAL A 599 -11.01 36.23 2.82
CA VAL A 599 -10.71 34.83 3.14
C VAL A 599 -11.73 34.22 4.11
N SER A 600 -12.22 35.00 5.09
CA SER A 600 -13.21 34.55 6.07
C SER A 600 -14.54 34.11 5.44
N LYS A 601 -14.86 34.67 4.27
CA LYS A 601 -16.08 34.34 3.51
C LYS A 601 -15.81 33.40 2.34
N SER A 602 -14.57 33.01 2.10
CA SER A 602 -14.22 32.07 1.04
C SER A 602 -14.73 30.67 1.40
N MET A 603 -15.21 29.94 0.39
CA MET A 603 -15.65 28.54 0.52
C MET A 603 -14.64 27.55 -0.07
N SER A 604 -13.58 28.04 -0.72
CA SER A 604 -12.59 27.20 -1.42
C SER A 604 -11.20 27.25 -0.78
N ILE A 605 -10.82 28.35 -0.13
CA ILE A 605 -9.48 28.53 0.46
C ILE A 605 -9.33 27.62 1.69
N GLN A 606 -8.52 26.58 1.54
CA GLN A 606 -8.23 25.59 2.59
C GLN A 606 -6.94 25.90 3.33
N GLU A 607 -6.01 26.62 2.70
CA GLU A 607 -4.74 27.02 3.31
C GLU A 607 -4.56 28.52 3.17
N PHE A 608 -4.37 29.18 4.30
CA PHE A 608 -4.12 30.61 4.34
C PHE A 608 -2.89 30.88 5.18
N GLY A 609 -2.03 31.77 4.70
CA GLY A 609 -0.92 32.28 5.48
C GLY A 609 -0.82 33.80 5.42
N ILE A 610 -0.56 34.41 6.56
CA ILE A 610 -0.05 35.78 6.65
C ILE A 610 1.23 35.75 7.48
N SER A 611 2.33 36.29 6.96
CA SER A 611 3.64 36.21 7.63
C SER A 611 4.49 37.46 7.42
N ILE A 612 5.53 37.63 8.24
CA ILE A 612 6.46 38.76 8.17
C ILE A 612 5.71 40.10 8.31
N ASN A 613 4.67 40.14 9.14
CA ASN A 613 3.92 41.36 9.41
C ASN A 613 4.25 41.87 10.81
N GLU A 614 5.25 42.74 10.89
CA GLU A 614 5.76 43.29 12.14
C GLU A 614 4.85 44.36 12.74
N SER A 615 4.04 45.00 11.90
CA SER A 615 3.14 46.10 12.22
C SER A 615 1.71 45.64 12.51
N MET A 616 1.46 44.33 12.60
CA MET A 616 0.14 43.79 12.92
C MET A 616 -0.28 44.19 14.35
N GLY A 617 -1.33 44.99 14.43
CA GLY A 617 -1.91 45.48 15.67
C GLY A 617 -3.06 44.60 16.17
N SER A 618 -3.76 45.10 17.19
CA SER A 618 -4.88 44.38 17.80
C SER A 618 -6.05 44.15 16.84
N ASP A 619 -6.26 45.03 15.86
CA ASP A 619 -7.38 44.89 14.94
C ASP A 619 -7.11 43.76 13.95
N GLY A 620 -5.87 43.67 13.44
CA GLY A 620 -5.41 42.54 12.62
C GLY A 620 -5.55 41.20 13.35
N VAL A 621 -5.11 41.15 14.61
CA VAL A 621 -5.25 39.95 15.46
C VAL A 621 -6.72 39.57 15.70
N ASN A 622 -7.60 40.55 15.93
CA ASN A 622 -9.03 40.32 16.06
C ASN A 622 -9.64 39.75 14.77
N ALA A 623 -9.19 40.22 13.61
CA ALA A 623 -9.61 39.67 12.33
C ALA A 623 -9.20 38.20 12.18
N ILE A 624 -7.96 37.83 12.55
CA ILE A 624 -7.49 36.43 12.57
C ILE A 624 -8.36 35.56 13.50
N ALA A 625 -8.65 36.04 14.70
CA ALA A 625 -9.49 35.29 15.63
C ALA A 625 -10.93 35.13 15.10
N ASN A 626 -11.46 36.13 14.41
CA ASN A 626 -12.77 36.02 13.75
C ASN A 626 -12.73 35.06 12.56
N LEU A 627 -11.67 35.06 11.76
CA LEU A 627 -11.44 34.08 10.70
C LEU A 627 -11.53 32.66 11.23
N LEU A 628 -10.84 32.36 12.35
CA LEU A 628 -10.91 31.07 13.03
C LEU A 628 -12.32 30.73 13.53
N LYS A 629 -13.14 31.71 13.91
CA LYS A 629 -14.50 31.48 14.38
C LYS A 629 -15.49 31.21 13.24
N THR A 630 -15.33 31.89 12.11
CA THR A 630 -16.36 31.95 11.06
C THR A 630 -16.08 31.09 9.84
N ASN A 631 -14.81 30.87 9.48
CA ASN A 631 -14.48 30.12 8.28
C ASN A 631 -14.80 28.62 8.45
N GLN A 632 -15.38 28.02 7.41
CA GLN A 632 -15.92 26.65 7.43
C GLN A 632 -15.17 25.64 6.55
N CYS A 633 -14.09 26.05 5.87
CA CYS A 633 -13.34 25.17 4.96
C CYS A 633 -11.83 25.10 5.25
N MET A 634 -11.27 26.10 5.94
CA MET A 634 -9.83 26.22 6.20
C MET A 634 -9.31 25.08 7.06
N LYS A 635 -8.23 24.46 6.58
CA LYS A 635 -7.53 23.31 7.17
C LYS A 635 -6.15 23.68 7.69
N SER A 636 -5.48 24.63 7.05
CA SER A 636 -4.15 25.10 7.45
C SER A 636 -4.13 26.62 7.59
N LEU A 637 -3.58 27.09 8.70
CA LEU A 637 -3.35 28.50 8.97
C LEU A 637 -1.88 28.69 9.36
N ASP A 638 -1.21 29.59 8.64
CA ASP A 638 0.18 29.98 8.88
C ASP A 638 0.24 31.43 9.34
N LEU A 639 0.69 31.64 10.57
CA LEU A 639 0.88 32.95 11.19
C LEU A 639 2.32 33.17 11.64
N ARG A 640 3.29 32.55 10.98
CA ARG A 640 4.69 32.68 11.39
C ARG A 640 5.22 34.11 11.24
N SER A 641 6.17 34.51 12.08
CA SER A 641 6.88 35.78 11.93
C SER A 641 5.97 37.03 11.92
N ASN A 642 4.94 37.09 12.76
CA ASN A 642 4.04 38.25 12.87
C ASN A 642 4.19 39.00 14.21
N LYS A 643 5.29 38.77 14.95
CA LYS A 643 5.52 39.33 16.29
C LYS A 643 4.35 39.14 17.26
N LEU A 644 3.62 38.02 17.12
CA LEU A 644 2.50 37.71 18.00
C LEU A 644 3.02 37.48 19.41
N ASN A 645 2.48 38.21 20.39
CA ASN A 645 2.81 38.06 21.80
C ASN A 645 1.70 37.33 22.56
N GLY A 646 1.92 37.00 23.84
CA GLY A 646 0.93 36.31 24.68
C GLY A 646 -0.45 36.98 24.71
N GLY A 647 -0.54 38.31 24.61
CA GLY A 647 -1.80 39.05 24.50
C GLY A 647 -2.52 38.79 23.17
N SER A 648 -1.80 38.83 22.05
CA SER A 648 -2.34 38.46 20.74
C SER A 648 -2.80 37.00 20.71
N THR A 649 -2.00 36.11 21.29
CA THR A 649 -2.29 34.68 21.37
C THR A 649 -3.55 34.38 22.18
N MET A 650 -3.84 35.16 23.23
CA MET A 650 -5.09 35.03 23.98
C MET A 650 -6.33 35.24 23.11
N ILE A 651 -6.29 36.23 22.20
CA ILE A 651 -7.39 36.53 21.28
C ILE A 651 -7.53 35.41 20.24
N ILE A 652 -6.41 34.97 19.66
CA ILE A 652 -6.37 33.85 18.70
C ILE A 652 -6.90 32.55 19.31
N ALA A 653 -6.51 32.24 20.56
CA ALA A 653 -6.94 31.04 21.28
C ALA A 653 -8.47 30.99 21.47
N GLN A 654 -9.14 32.13 21.61
CA GLN A 654 -10.61 32.16 21.67
C GLN A 654 -11.25 31.69 20.36
N GLY A 655 -10.64 32.01 19.21
CA GLY A 655 -11.09 31.49 17.92
C GLY A 655 -10.80 30.00 17.79
N LEU A 656 -9.60 29.58 18.18
CA LEU A 656 -9.20 28.17 18.13
C LEU A 656 -10.10 27.26 18.98
N LYS A 657 -10.54 27.71 20.16
CA LYS A 657 -11.45 26.96 21.06
C LYS A 657 -12.75 26.52 20.37
N VAL A 658 -13.30 27.36 19.48
CA VAL A 658 -14.57 27.09 18.81
C VAL A 658 -14.41 26.58 17.38
N ASN A 659 -13.24 26.75 16.77
CA ASN A 659 -12.95 26.25 15.43
C ASN A 659 -13.12 24.72 15.36
N LYS A 660 -13.73 24.24 14.27
CA LYS A 660 -14.00 22.82 14.01
C LYS A 660 -13.40 22.29 12.71
N MET A 661 -12.58 23.08 12.04
CA MET A 661 -12.09 22.78 10.69
C MET A 661 -10.57 22.69 10.59
N LEU A 662 -9.86 23.53 11.34
CA LEU A 662 -8.42 23.67 11.30
C LEU A 662 -7.75 22.41 11.83
N THR A 663 -6.82 21.88 11.04
CA THR A 663 -6.04 20.67 11.34
C THR A 663 -4.55 20.97 11.47
N SER A 664 -4.06 22.06 10.88
CA SER A 664 -2.67 22.50 10.96
C SER A 664 -2.60 23.97 11.34
N PHE A 665 -1.80 24.31 12.34
CA PHE A 665 -1.61 25.68 12.78
C PHE A 665 -0.12 25.96 13.03
N ASP A 666 0.44 26.86 12.23
CA ASP A 666 1.81 27.35 12.38
C ASP A 666 1.81 28.72 13.06
N LEU A 667 2.41 28.77 14.26
CA LEU A 667 2.62 29.94 15.09
C LEU A 667 4.11 30.22 15.31
N SER A 668 5.00 29.59 14.53
CA SER A 668 6.45 29.67 14.69
C SER A 668 7.02 31.09 14.51
N ASP A 669 8.23 31.32 15.01
CA ASP A 669 8.95 32.60 14.85
C ASP A 669 8.14 33.81 15.36
N ASN A 670 7.52 33.71 16.52
CA ASN A 670 6.76 34.79 17.16
C ASN A 670 7.33 35.08 18.57
N MET A 671 6.62 35.86 19.39
CA MET A 671 7.03 36.24 20.75
C MET A 671 6.00 35.77 21.78
N ILE A 672 5.46 34.56 21.56
CA ILE A 672 4.26 34.07 22.26
C ILE A 672 4.50 33.94 23.76
N GLY A 673 5.65 33.40 24.17
CA GLY A 673 6.03 33.16 25.56
C GLY A 673 5.09 32.21 26.31
N ASP A 674 5.37 32.01 27.59
CA ASP A 674 4.68 31.00 28.42
C ASP A 674 3.19 31.28 28.63
N GLU A 675 2.80 32.54 28.83
CA GLU A 675 1.37 32.91 28.97
C GLU A 675 0.60 32.67 27.67
N GLY A 676 1.25 32.84 26.51
CA GLY A 676 0.69 32.48 25.22
C GLY A 676 0.56 30.96 25.06
N ALA A 677 1.57 30.18 25.44
CA ALA A 677 1.50 28.72 25.45
C ALA A 677 0.41 28.19 26.38
N LYS A 678 0.21 28.81 27.54
CA LYS A 678 -0.87 28.50 28.47
C LYS A 678 -2.25 28.59 27.84
N VAL A 679 -2.57 29.71 27.18
CA VAL A 679 -3.89 29.90 26.56
C VAL A 679 -4.08 28.99 25.34
N ILE A 680 -3.01 28.65 24.61
CA ILE A 680 -3.05 27.63 23.56
C ILE A 680 -3.31 26.25 24.17
N GLY A 681 -2.61 25.87 25.23
CA GLY A 681 -2.85 24.64 25.98
C GLY A 681 -4.30 24.52 26.45
N GLU A 682 -4.87 25.58 27.03
CA GLU A 682 -6.29 25.63 27.36
C GLU A 682 -7.19 25.44 26.14
N ALA A 683 -6.86 26.05 24.99
CA ALA A 683 -7.62 25.87 23.77
C ALA A 683 -7.56 24.43 23.25
N LEU A 684 -6.39 23.77 23.36
CA LEU A 684 -6.21 22.37 23.00
C LEU A 684 -7.05 21.43 23.88
N THR A 685 -7.32 21.76 25.15
CA THR A 685 -8.18 20.88 25.99
C THR A 685 -9.61 20.71 25.45
N VAL A 686 -10.09 21.67 24.63
CA VAL A 686 -11.45 21.64 24.04
C VAL A 686 -11.45 21.49 22.52
N ASN A 687 -10.35 21.84 21.85
CA ASN A 687 -10.21 21.68 20.41
C ASN A 687 -9.83 20.22 20.08
N ALA A 688 -10.71 19.54 19.36
CA ALA A 688 -10.52 18.15 18.96
C ALA A 688 -10.25 17.97 17.46
N THR A 689 -9.90 19.06 16.75
CA THR A 689 -9.69 19.03 15.29
C THR A 689 -8.26 19.34 14.87
N LEU A 690 -7.52 20.08 15.71
CA LEU A 690 -6.13 20.39 15.42
C LEU A 690 -5.26 19.14 15.56
N ILE A 691 -4.55 18.80 14.49
CA ILE A 691 -3.70 17.62 14.37
C ILE A 691 -2.22 18.01 14.52
N GLY A 692 -1.84 19.16 13.94
CA GLY A 692 -0.48 19.70 13.99
C GLY A 692 -0.43 21.13 14.50
N LEU A 693 0.52 21.37 15.40
CA LEU A 693 0.81 22.66 16.00
C LEU A 693 2.32 22.92 15.94
N ASP A 694 2.70 24.01 15.30
CA ASP A 694 4.06 24.52 15.32
C ASP A 694 4.15 25.78 16.20
N MET A 695 4.99 25.71 17.22
CA MET A 695 5.33 26.81 18.13
C MET A 695 6.85 26.93 18.27
N ALA A 696 7.61 26.59 17.22
CA ALA A 696 9.05 26.78 17.21
C ALA A 696 9.44 28.27 17.36
N ASN A 697 10.58 28.56 17.98
CA ASN A 697 11.13 29.90 18.13
C ASN A 697 10.10 30.93 18.65
N ASN A 698 9.64 30.71 19.89
CA ASN A 698 8.56 31.47 20.52
C ASN A 698 8.83 31.86 21.98
N ASP A 699 10.10 31.77 22.40
CA ASP A 699 10.56 32.01 23.77
C ASP A 699 9.78 31.17 24.80
N LEU A 700 9.50 29.91 24.49
CA LEU A 700 8.81 28.99 25.40
C LEU A 700 9.78 28.41 26.43
N SER A 701 9.64 28.79 27.69
CA SER A 701 10.39 28.15 28.77
C SER A 701 9.82 26.76 29.10
N VAL A 702 10.42 26.11 30.10
CA VAL A 702 9.90 24.85 30.67
C VAL A 702 8.43 24.99 31.08
N ASP A 703 8.02 26.14 31.63
CA ASP A 703 6.63 26.39 32.06
C ASP A 703 5.68 26.44 30.86
N GLY A 704 6.09 27.11 29.76
CA GLY A 704 5.32 27.16 28.52
C GLY A 704 5.07 25.76 27.95
N VAL A 705 6.13 24.95 27.90
CA VAL A 705 6.04 23.54 27.47
C VAL A 705 5.19 22.71 28.43
N GLU A 706 5.23 22.99 29.73
CA GLU A 706 4.42 22.30 30.73
C GLU A 706 2.92 22.51 30.48
N PHE A 707 2.49 23.72 30.13
CA PHE A 707 1.09 23.96 29.78
C PHE A 707 0.65 23.15 28.56
N ILE A 708 1.49 23.08 27.52
CA ILE A 708 1.20 22.27 26.34
C ILE A 708 1.16 20.78 26.72
N SER A 709 2.15 20.29 27.47
CA SER A 709 2.22 18.90 27.92
C SER A 709 0.99 18.49 28.74
N ASN A 710 0.53 19.36 29.64
CA ASN A 710 -0.67 19.12 30.43
C ASN A 710 -1.94 19.04 29.57
N SER A 711 -2.04 19.85 28.51
CA SER A 711 -3.17 19.77 27.58
C SER A 711 -3.18 18.44 26.81
N LEU A 712 -2.01 17.94 26.38
CA LEU A 712 -1.85 16.68 25.64
C LEU A 712 -2.26 15.43 26.43
N LYS A 713 -2.25 15.49 27.76
CA LYS A 713 -2.78 14.40 28.61
C LYS A 713 -4.27 14.15 28.36
N THR A 714 -5.00 15.16 27.91
CA THR A 714 -6.45 15.07 27.63
C THR A 714 -6.77 15.13 26.14
N ASN A 715 -5.99 15.90 25.37
CA ASN A 715 -6.18 16.03 23.93
C ASN A 715 -5.71 14.75 23.19
N GLN A 716 -6.63 14.13 22.45
CA GLN A 716 -6.38 12.93 21.64
C GLN A 716 -6.26 13.23 20.13
N ALA A 717 -6.44 14.48 19.72
CA ALA A 717 -6.43 14.90 18.33
C ALA A 717 -5.04 15.33 17.84
N LEU A 718 -4.27 16.03 18.70
CA LEU A 718 -2.95 16.52 18.34
C LEU A 718 -1.95 15.36 18.28
N THR A 719 -1.32 15.20 17.12
CA THR A 719 -0.35 14.14 16.85
C THR A 719 0.99 14.70 16.35
N HIS A 720 1.05 15.96 15.94
CA HIS A 720 2.27 16.62 15.50
C HIS A 720 2.52 17.85 16.37
N LEU A 721 3.67 17.88 17.04
CA LEU A 721 4.09 18.99 17.86
C LEU A 721 5.51 19.42 17.47
N TYR A 722 5.66 20.70 17.17
CA TYR A 722 6.95 21.31 16.87
C TYR A 722 7.18 22.45 17.88
N VAL A 723 8.22 22.30 18.70
CA VAL A 723 8.63 23.29 19.72
C VAL A 723 10.13 23.56 19.60
N ALA A 724 10.66 23.49 18.38
CA ALA A 724 12.07 23.71 18.10
C ALA A 724 12.54 25.12 18.50
N ASP A 725 13.83 25.29 18.77
CA ASP A 725 14.44 26.59 19.01
C ASP A 725 13.78 27.41 20.16
N ASN A 726 13.42 26.78 21.29
CA ASN A 726 12.77 27.43 22.45
C ASN A 726 13.58 27.34 23.76
N ASP A 727 14.81 26.79 23.74
CA ASP A 727 15.64 26.63 24.95
C ASP A 727 14.93 25.88 26.11
N ILE A 728 14.15 24.84 25.78
CA ILE A 728 13.37 24.07 26.76
C ILE A 728 14.24 23.17 27.66
N GLU A 729 15.49 22.91 27.27
CA GLU A 729 16.48 22.09 27.97
C GLU A 729 15.98 20.67 28.31
N ASP A 730 16.69 19.95 29.19
CA ASP A 730 16.31 18.60 29.61
C ASP A 730 15.04 18.59 30.47
N ASP A 731 14.79 19.65 31.24
CA ASP A 731 13.62 19.79 32.12
C ASP A 731 12.32 19.88 31.30
N GLY A 732 12.31 20.64 30.20
CA GLY A 732 11.16 20.69 29.28
C GLY A 732 10.92 19.34 28.61
N VAL A 733 11.98 18.60 28.27
CA VAL A 733 11.88 17.23 27.74
C VAL A 733 11.32 16.26 28.78
N TYR A 734 11.71 16.39 30.05
CA TYR A 734 11.15 15.61 31.14
C TYR A 734 9.64 15.80 31.24
N VAL A 735 9.19 17.05 31.19
CA VAL A 735 7.77 17.40 31.23
C VAL A 735 7.00 16.88 30.00
N LEU A 736 7.59 16.91 28.81
CA LEU A 736 6.98 16.34 27.60
C LEU A 736 6.89 14.81 27.65
N SER A 737 7.87 14.14 28.27
CA SER A 737 7.95 12.67 28.29
C SER A 737 6.70 11.99 28.85
N ASP A 738 5.95 12.66 29.70
CA ASP A 738 4.69 12.16 30.24
C ASP A 738 3.49 12.25 29.27
N SER A 739 3.57 13.07 28.23
CA SER A 739 2.43 13.40 27.36
C SER A 739 2.64 13.05 25.87
N ILE A 740 3.85 12.65 25.45
CA ILE A 740 4.15 12.31 24.04
C ILE A 740 3.45 11.06 23.48
N ARG A 741 2.64 10.36 24.28
CA ARG A 741 2.04 9.07 23.91
C ARG A 741 1.10 9.17 22.71
N ASN A 742 0.50 10.33 22.46
CA ASN A 742 -0.39 10.54 21.31
C ASN A 742 0.34 11.09 20.08
N LEU A 743 1.61 11.49 20.24
CA LEU A 743 2.37 12.11 19.18
C LEU A 743 2.94 11.08 18.20
N VAL A 744 2.84 11.41 16.92
CA VAL A 744 3.44 10.71 15.79
C VAL A 744 4.68 11.46 15.31
N SER A 745 4.67 12.80 15.38
CA SER A 745 5.79 13.66 15.01
C SER A 745 6.12 14.60 16.15
N LEU A 746 7.40 14.65 16.50
CA LEU A 746 7.94 15.56 17.51
C LEU A 746 9.22 16.21 17.00
N ASP A 747 9.24 17.53 16.99
CA ASP A 747 10.45 18.31 16.78
C ASP A 747 10.79 19.11 18.02
N ILE A 748 11.93 18.75 18.61
CA ILE A 748 12.54 19.44 19.74
C ILE A 748 13.97 19.86 19.37
N SER A 749 14.25 20.12 18.10
CA SER A 749 15.55 20.60 17.65
C SER A 749 15.89 21.97 18.22
N GLY A 750 17.17 22.30 18.41
CA GLY A 750 17.57 23.65 18.83
C GLY A 750 17.23 24.03 20.27
N ASN A 751 17.08 23.06 21.18
CA ASN A 751 16.53 23.27 22.52
C ASN A 751 17.53 23.01 23.66
N ASN A 752 18.83 23.00 23.37
CA ASN A 752 19.88 22.69 24.35
C ASN A 752 19.73 21.33 25.06
N VAL A 753 18.97 20.38 24.50
CA VAL A 753 18.75 19.05 25.08
C VAL A 753 20.07 18.28 25.11
N THR A 754 20.40 17.66 26.24
CA THR A 754 21.64 16.89 26.42
C THR A 754 21.41 15.39 26.25
N ASP A 755 22.45 14.58 26.50
CA ASP A 755 22.35 13.12 26.54
C ASP A 755 21.25 12.62 27.50
N GLU A 756 21.00 13.34 28.60
CA GLU A 756 20.04 12.94 29.62
C GLU A 756 18.59 13.17 29.18
N GLY A 757 18.27 14.33 28.59
CA GLY A 757 16.95 14.56 27.99
C GLY A 757 16.66 13.55 26.88
N VAL A 758 17.64 13.22 26.03
CA VAL A 758 17.48 12.17 25.01
C VAL A 758 17.21 10.80 25.65
N ARG A 759 17.90 10.46 26.74
CA ARG A 759 17.61 9.21 27.50
C ARG A 759 16.16 9.16 27.96
N VAL A 760 15.64 10.29 28.47
CA VAL A 760 14.27 10.40 29.00
C VAL A 760 13.24 10.27 27.88
N ILE A 761 13.37 11.04 26.79
CA ILE A 761 12.38 11.02 25.71
C ILE A 761 12.34 9.66 25.00
N LEU A 762 13.49 9.01 24.78
CA LEU A 762 13.55 7.68 24.17
C LEU A 762 12.91 6.62 25.06
N LYS A 763 13.08 6.73 26.39
CA LYS A 763 12.45 5.80 27.33
C LYS A 763 10.92 5.94 27.34
N ALA A 764 10.42 7.15 27.17
CA ALA A 764 8.99 7.43 27.12
C ALA A 764 8.36 7.16 25.72
N ASN A 765 9.16 7.18 24.66
CA ASN A 765 8.66 7.08 23.30
C ASN A 765 8.11 5.68 22.98
N THR A 766 6.79 5.60 22.81
CA THR A 766 6.10 4.41 22.32
C THR A 766 5.52 4.58 20.91
N ASN A 767 5.26 5.81 20.46
CA ASN A 767 4.46 6.08 19.25
C ASN A 767 5.08 7.11 18.28
N VAL A 768 6.07 7.91 18.69
CA VAL A 768 6.68 8.92 17.82
C VAL A 768 7.45 8.21 16.71
N ILE A 769 7.06 8.49 15.47
CA ILE A 769 7.62 7.94 14.23
C ILE A 769 8.67 8.89 13.66
N ASN A 770 8.41 10.20 13.73
CA ASN A 770 9.30 11.26 13.26
C ASN A 770 9.84 12.03 14.46
N LEU A 771 11.13 11.88 14.74
CA LEU A 771 11.79 12.56 15.85
C LEU A 771 12.94 13.41 15.33
N ASN A 772 12.86 14.72 15.55
CA ASN A 772 13.95 15.64 15.27
C ASN A 772 14.61 16.12 16.56
N LEU A 773 15.88 15.76 16.72
CA LEU A 773 16.77 16.10 17.83
C LEU A 773 17.93 16.99 17.37
N SER A 774 17.89 17.51 16.15
CA SER A 774 18.98 18.31 15.58
C SER A 774 19.30 19.56 16.41
N ARG A 775 20.49 20.13 16.24
CA ARG A 775 20.90 21.39 16.90
C ARG A 775 20.77 21.34 18.43
N ASN A 776 20.93 20.17 19.04
CA ASN A 776 20.93 19.96 20.49
C ASN A 776 22.34 19.58 20.99
N ARG A 777 22.54 19.58 22.31
CA ARG A 777 23.81 19.28 22.97
C ARG A 777 24.01 17.77 23.20
N LEU A 778 23.55 16.97 22.25
CA LEU A 778 23.62 15.51 22.26
C LEU A 778 25.04 15.05 21.89
N GLY A 779 25.69 14.28 22.76
CA GLY A 779 27.03 13.73 22.56
C GLY A 779 27.04 12.22 22.34
N ASP A 780 28.23 11.60 22.45
CA ASP A 780 28.41 10.17 22.20
C ASP A 780 27.60 9.28 23.15
N VAL A 781 27.34 9.73 24.39
CA VAL A 781 26.53 8.96 25.35
C VAL A 781 25.08 8.90 24.89
N GLY A 782 24.50 10.01 24.45
CA GLY A 782 23.14 9.98 23.92
C GLY A 782 23.05 9.31 22.55
N ALA A 783 24.12 9.33 21.74
CA ALA A 783 24.23 8.47 20.56
C ALA A 783 24.18 6.97 20.92
N GLN A 784 24.77 6.57 22.06
CA GLN A 784 24.63 5.20 22.57
C GLN A 784 23.19 4.89 23.00
N TYR A 785 22.49 5.82 23.65
CA TYR A 785 21.07 5.65 23.97
C TYR A 785 20.21 5.49 22.72
N LEU A 786 20.44 6.31 21.69
CA LEU A 786 19.80 6.16 20.38
C LEU A 786 20.11 4.80 19.75
N ALA A 787 21.38 4.41 19.72
CA ALA A 787 21.79 3.12 19.17
C ALA A 787 21.14 1.93 19.90
N GLN A 788 21.03 2.01 21.23
CA GLN A 788 20.33 0.99 22.03
C GLN A 788 18.83 0.96 21.72
N PHE A 789 18.20 2.13 21.63
CA PHE A 789 16.79 2.25 21.28
C PHE A 789 16.51 1.70 19.88
N LEU A 790 17.35 2.04 18.89
CA LEU A 790 17.24 1.57 17.51
C LEU A 790 17.44 0.05 17.36
N LYS A 791 18.26 -0.57 18.22
CA LYS A 791 18.44 -2.04 18.25
C LYS A 791 17.21 -2.78 18.80
N SER A 792 16.32 -2.09 19.53
CA SER A 792 15.13 -2.73 20.08
C SER A 792 14.15 -3.13 18.97
N ASN A 793 13.58 -4.33 19.04
CA ASN A 793 12.69 -4.86 17.99
C ASN A 793 11.39 -4.06 17.80
N ASN A 794 11.06 -3.15 18.73
CA ASN A 794 9.77 -2.44 18.79
C ASN A 794 9.92 -0.91 18.65
N THR A 795 11.07 -0.38 18.22
CA THR A 795 11.25 1.08 18.12
C THR A 795 10.33 1.72 17.06
N PRO A 796 9.43 2.66 17.42
CA PRO A 796 8.46 3.24 16.48
C PRO A 796 9.10 4.13 15.40
N LEU A 797 10.35 4.55 15.58
CA LEU A 797 11.00 5.53 14.72
C LEU A 797 11.18 5.04 13.28
N ALA A 798 10.66 5.85 12.35
CA ALA A 798 10.90 5.73 10.92
C ALA A 798 11.74 6.90 10.37
N CYS A 799 11.71 8.06 11.02
CA CYS A 799 12.54 9.22 10.66
C CYS A 799 13.25 9.75 11.91
N LEU A 800 14.57 9.87 11.84
CA LEU A 800 15.40 10.42 12.90
C LEU A 800 16.35 11.46 12.32
N SER A 801 16.38 12.64 12.94
CA SER A 801 17.36 13.68 12.62
C SER A 801 18.16 14.07 13.88
N VAL A 802 19.49 14.03 13.77
CA VAL A 802 20.45 14.46 14.80
C VAL A 802 21.53 15.36 14.17
N GLU A 803 21.13 16.16 13.17
CA GLU A 803 22.00 17.11 12.48
C GLU A 803 22.56 18.15 13.46
N LYS A 804 23.81 18.58 13.28
CA LYS A 804 24.45 19.64 14.08
C LYS A 804 24.33 19.40 15.59
N THR A 805 24.59 18.16 16.01
CA THR A 805 24.73 17.77 17.43
C THR A 805 26.20 17.67 17.80
N MET A 806 26.49 17.39 19.07
CA MET A 806 27.85 17.20 19.59
C MET A 806 28.33 15.74 19.48
N ILE A 807 27.67 14.91 18.66
CA ILE A 807 28.02 13.50 18.47
C ILE A 807 29.31 13.41 17.67
N SER A 808 30.31 12.73 18.22
CA SER A 808 31.57 12.50 17.52
C SER A 808 31.46 11.35 16.53
N VAL A 809 32.53 11.17 15.74
CA VAL A 809 32.69 10.00 14.88
C VAL A 809 32.48 8.66 15.61
N ALA A 810 32.80 8.59 16.91
CA ALA A 810 32.61 7.39 17.72
C ALA A 810 31.13 7.12 18.04
N GLY A 811 30.36 8.16 18.39
CA GLY A 811 28.92 8.02 18.61
C GLY A 811 28.16 7.66 17.33
N ILE A 812 28.50 8.27 16.19
CA ILE A 812 27.92 7.90 14.89
C ILE A 812 28.25 6.44 14.53
N ALA A 813 29.45 5.96 14.86
CA ALA A 813 29.81 4.55 14.64
C ALA A 813 28.90 3.59 15.41
N GLU A 814 28.42 3.96 16.61
CA GLU A 814 27.45 3.17 17.37
C GLU A 814 26.06 3.17 16.75
N ILE A 815 25.59 4.32 16.27
CA ILE A 815 24.33 4.42 15.51
C ILE A 815 24.42 3.54 14.25
N ALA A 816 25.52 3.63 13.49
CA ALA A 816 25.74 2.80 12.31
C ALA A 816 25.70 1.29 12.63
N LYS A 817 26.30 0.85 13.75
CA LYS A 817 26.20 -0.54 14.20
C LYS A 817 24.75 -0.95 14.50
N ALA A 818 23.95 -0.06 15.08
CA ALA A 818 22.53 -0.32 15.32
C ALA A 818 21.73 -0.48 14.03
N LEU A 819 22.06 0.29 12.99
CA LEU A 819 21.39 0.20 11.69
C LEU A 819 21.51 -1.18 11.03
N LYS A 820 22.56 -1.96 11.31
CA LYS A 820 22.72 -3.32 10.76
C LYS A 820 21.57 -4.27 11.14
N VAL A 821 20.94 -4.03 12.29
CA VAL A 821 19.85 -4.87 12.81
C VAL A 821 18.50 -4.14 12.84
N ASN A 822 18.53 -2.80 12.85
CA ASN A 822 17.30 -2.01 12.78
C ASN A 822 16.63 -2.19 11.41
N THR A 823 15.31 -2.40 11.42
CA THR A 823 14.48 -2.58 10.21
C THR A 823 13.37 -1.53 10.11
N THR A 824 13.39 -0.55 11.00
CA THR A 824 12.29 0.39 11.24
C THR A 824 12.59 1.74 10.61
N LEU A 825 13.84 2.18 10.70
CA LEU A 825 14.28 3.50 10.30
C LEU A 825 14.39 3.55 8.78
N THR A 826 13.72 4.53 8.20
CA THR A 826 13.62 4.76 6.75
C THR A 826 14.30 6.05 6.32
N SER A 827 14.32 7.05 7.19
CA SER A 827 15.02 8.31 7.00
C SER A 827 15.98 8.57 8.15
N LEU A 828 17.22 8.91 7.83
CA LEU A 828 18.23 9.32 8.80
C LEU A 828 18.95 10.58 8.31
N GLU A 829 19.04 11.58 9.17
CA GLU A 829 19.82 12.80 8.90
C GLU A 829 20.86 12.99 10.01
N ILE A 830 22.13 13.04 9.62
CA ILE A 830 23.26 13.16 10.56
C ILE A 830 24.34 14.11 10.02
N SER A 831 25.08 14.72 10.94
CA SER A 831 26.28 15.51 10.66
C SER A 831 27.55 14.75 11.05
N LEU A 832 28.62 14.98 10.31
CA LEU A 832 29.93 14.38 10.50
C LEU A 832 31.00 15.46 10.37
N ASP A 833 31.75 15.69 11.44
CA ASP A 833 32.88 16.62 11.42
C ASP A 833 34.19 15.84 11.27
N ASP A 834 34.90 16.12 10.19
CA ASP A 834 36.18 15.53 9.77
C ASP A 834 36.24 13.99 9.88
N PRO A 835 35.33 13.25 9.20
CA PRO A 835 35.26 11.81 9.33
C PRO A 835 36.45 11.12 8.65
N SER A 836 37.06 10.15 9.35
CA SER A 836 38.05 9.26 8.73
C SER A 836 37.42 8.38 7.63
N ASP A 837 38.19 8.04 6.59
CA ASP A 837 37.74 7.14 5.50
C ASP A 837 37.20 5.79 6.02
N ASN A 838 37.76 5.30 7.14
CA ASN A 838 37.33 4.07 7.78
C ASN A 838 35.92 4.18 8.36
N LEU A 839 35.58 5.31 8.99
CA LEU A 839 34.23 5.56 9.50
C LEU A 839 33.22 5.62 8.37
N VAL A 840 33.54 6.35 7.29
CA VAL A 840 32.69 6.43 6.10
C VAL A 840 32.44 5.02 5.54
N THR A 841 33.48 4.21 5.43
CA THR A 841 33.38 2.80 5.00
C THR A 841 32.50 1.96 5.94
N GLN A 842 32.60 2.18 7.26
CA GLN A 842 31.77 1.48 8.25
C GLN A 842 30.29 1.87 8.13
N ILE A 843 29.99 3.15 7.93
CA ILE A 843 28.63 3.65 7.70
C ILE A 843 28.08 3.00 6.42
N ILE A 844 28.83 3.05 5.33
CA ILE A 844 28.47 2.42 4.05
C ILE A 844 28.20 0.92 4.23
N GLY A 845 29.09 0.19 4.91
CA GLY A 845 28.92 -1.23 5.17
C GLY A 845 27.69 -1.54 6.02
N SER A 846 27.33 -0.66 6.95
CA SER A 846 26.12 -0.80 7.77
C SER A 846 24.85 -0.53 6.96
N LEU A 847 24.89 0.46 6.06
CA LEU A 847 23.80 0.77 5.15
C LEU A 847 23.61 -0.31 4.08
N LYS A 848 24.68 -0.96 3.60
CA LYS A 848 24.58 -2.13 2.71
C LYS A 848 23.88 -3.32 3.37
N ALA A 849 23.99 -3.46 4.69
CA ALA A 849 23.30 -4.50 5.46
C ALA A 849 21.86 -4.11 5.85
N ASN A 850 21.55 -2.81 5.88
CA ASN A 850 20.23 -2.29 6.21
C ASN A 850 19.37 -2.17 4.94
N SER A 851 18.15 -2.73 4.96
CA SER A 851 17.23 -2.67 3.81
C SER A 851 16.05 -1.71 4.01
N SER A 852 15.96 -1.05 5.17
CA SER A 852 14.85 -0.17 5.53
C SER A 852 15.13 1.31 5.20
N ILE A 853 16.38 1.76 5.32
CA ILE A 853 16.80 3.14 5.02
C ILE A 853 16.63 3.39 3.52
N ILE A 854 15.83 4.40 3.19
CA ILE A 854 15.54 4.85 1.82
C ILE A 854 15.91 6.33 1.62
N HIS A 855 16.05 7.08 2.70
CA HIS A 855 16.50 8.47 2.69
C HIS A 855 17.63 8.62 3.70
N LEU A 856 18.75 9.18 3.24
CA LEU A 856 19.88 9.48 4.11
C LEU A 856 20.46 10.82 3.71
N LYS A 857 20.56 11.72 4.68
CA LYS A 857 21.25 13.00 4.55
C LYS A 857 22.50 12.96 5.43
N LEU A 858 23.67 13.03 4.80
CA LEU A 858 24.96 13.14 5.48
C LEU A 858 25.55 14.51 5.20
N ILE A 859 25.66 15.33 6.24
CA ILE A 859 26.36 16.61 6.17
C ILE A 859 27.78 16.39 6.67
N ILE A 860 28.78 16.61 5.82
CA ILE A 860 30.19 16.49 6.21
C ILE A 860 30.88 17.84 6.18
N SER A 861 31.48 18.19 7.32
CA SER A 861 32.30 19.38 7.50
C SER A 861 33.77 18.96 7.56
N TYR A 862 34.66 19.66 6.84
CA TYR A 862 36.11 19.46 6.94
C TYR A 862 36.78 20.72 7.50
N SER A 863 37.40 20.63 8.67
CA SER A 863 38.16 21.75 9.24
C SER A 863 39.48 21.96 8.47
N GLY A 864 39.72 23.18 7.95
CA GLY A 864 41.04 23.60 7.45
C GLY A 864 41.32 23.47 5.95
N ARG A 865 40.32 23.14 5.12
CA ARG A 865 40.39 23.30 3.65
C ARG A 865 39.24 24.19 3.22
N ASN A 866 39.50 25.20 2.38
CA ASN A 866 38.46 25.95 1.65
C ASN A 866 37.78 25.03 0.60
N GLN A 867 37.19 23.92 1.04
CA GLN A 867 36.35 23.06 0.22
C GLN A 867 34.92 23.16 0.75
N PRO A 868 33.92 23.34 -0.12
CA PRO A 868 32.53 23.40 0.30
C PRO A 868 32.14 22.10 1.02
N SER A 869 31.23 22.22 1.99
CA SER A 869 30.61 21.07 2.67
C SER A 869 30.12 20.06 1.64
N LYS A 870 30.57 18.81 1.74
CA LYS A 870 30.20 17.78 0.79
C LYS A 870 29.02 16.99 1.36
N THR A 871 27.83 17.21 0.84
CA THR A 871 26.68 16.36 1.15
C THR A 871 26.93 14.99 0.53
N ILE A 872 27.18 13.96 1.36
CA ILE A 872 27.29 12.58 0.88
C ILE A 872 25.87 12.06 0.69
N THR A 873 25.52 11.85 -0.58
CA THR A 873 24.16 11.42 -0.97
C THR A 873 24.08 9.89 -1.04
N GLU A 874 22.88 9.33 -1.22
CA GLU A 874 22.66 7.89 -1.45
C GLU A 874 23.64 7.29 -2.50
N ARG A 875 24.06 8.11 -3.46
CA ARG A 875 25.03 7.79 -4.51
C ARG A 875 26.46 7.53 -4.01
N ASP A 876 26.94 8.27 -3.01
CA ASP A 876 28.27 8.09 -2.44
C ASP A 876 28.37 6.84 -1.56
N ILE A 877 27.23 6.31 -1.11
CA ILE A 877 27.13 5.08 -0.31
C ILE A 877 26.94 3.84 -1.19
N ARG A 878 26.27 3.99 -2.33
CA ARG A 878 26.05 2.91 -3.29
C ARG A 878 27.30 2.62 -4.13
N ASN A 879 28.06 3.66 -4.47
CA ASN A 879 29.44 3.50 -4.97
C ASN A 879 30.33 2.94 -3.85
#